data_AF-A0A409VYR6-F1
#
_entry.id   AF-A0A409VYR6-F1
#
_cell.length_a   1.000
_cell.length_b   1.000
_cell.length_c   1.000
_cell.angle_alpha   90.00
_cell.angle_beta   90.00
_cell.angle_gamma   90.00
#
_symmetry.space_group_name_H-M   'P 1'
#
loop_
_entity.id
_entity.type
_entity.pdbx_description
1 polymer ?
#
loop_
_entity_poly.entity_id
_entity_poly.type
_entity_poly.pdbx_seq_one_letter_code
_entity_poly.pdbx_strand_id
1 'polypeptide(L)'
;MSVSSDFEAIDSATGGFEFTEMDPQKSDARQDCAHISVASPSDTDMDSLRDWIDQQGLPMETIDSFLPLLERVPGLQLKDGQYFQCGTLAKEDIQHLSAFTRTIGRFILTDNGKAGECPIHPGALLRLHYFHALFASGPLFPAIQHLQLDTAGLSLQYLDFFLSSSLKSLEVVNIEESQQIPVTVFLSNLRQHGADIAHISLGPGRITQNLLQSCLTFSNIRELEVTGGPPSMNRTILEEFGALPSLQALVLDVGACRYEPFESPNPVNSEAAMDGQSSISMSGAVERAPESPRCHSPECVPRSPCAIYPPRETSHMPSPFPLEIITHFDSHLLEPEVLDSHAEQAACTGASESVSACLHDGNKPIEFFTNLKKLHIVGEAAPLGDLLLMVSSNVLEDFAVSLVCAKETPKGPPPSSLQMRRTKKTSKKVARPFNDAPFFTIASQPGLVERFLKDLAAAVAKWAATLKNVVISLSCNDSVVELPCAVFETLLISESLEQFEINGWSLATILESVECLSSQPPSSNLKVLRLPIDNSSSEISLSRLGLIARACPSLLSLRCSLKHISNVPSYPNHEPAKDNLLANSLQILSIGNPSPHPDRERSLLIARYLNALFPKLEKIQTHTSSNETQWAYIGDLIQLHRSMCLDDAARATAV
;
A
#
# COMPACT_ATOMS: atom_id res chain seq x y z
N MET A 1 -62.94 -15.47 -52.03
CA MET A 1 -62.85 -16.05 -53.39
C MET A 1 -61.36 -16.07 -53.73
N SER A 2 -60.58 -17.11 -53.39
CA SER A 2 -60.38 -18.38 -54.14
C SER A 2 -60.16 -18.08 -55.64
N VAL A 3 -59.02 -18.34 -56.27
CA VAL A 3 -58.35 -19.64 -56.56
C VAL A 3 -57.02 -19.25 -57.28
N SER A 4 -55.83 -19.77 -56.88
CA SER A 4 -55.03 -20.86 -57.52
C SER A 4 -54.59 -20.54 -58.97
N SER A 5 -53.42 -20.90 -59.50
CA SER A 5 -52.55 -22.07 -59.29
C SER A 5 -51.22 -21.89 -60.04
N ASP A 6 -50.28 -22.78 -59.71
CA ASP A 6 -48.84 -22.87 -60.00
C ASP A 6 -48.38 -23.29 -61.43
N PHE A 7 -47.06 -23.54 -61.53
CA PHE A 7 -46.23 -24.25 -62.55
C PHE A 7 -45.69 -23.37 -63.71
N GLU A 8 -44.43 -23.44 -64.17
CA GLU A 8 -43.37 -24.46 -64.11
C GLU A 8 -41.98 -23.82 -64.43
N ALA A 9 -40.91 -24.59 -64.28
CA ALA A 9 -39.49 -24.20 -64.19
C ALA A 9 -38.67 -24.23 -65.51
N ILE A 10 -37.40 -23.78 -65.45
CA ILE A 10 -36.15 -24.48 -65.88
C ILE A 10 -35.05 -23.53 -66.48
N ASP A 11 -33.87 -23.61 -65.84
CA ASP A 11 -32.44 -23.54 -66.25
C ASP A 11 -31.72 -22.32 -66.87
N SER A 12 -30.74 -21.84 -66.07
CA SER A 12 -29.26 -21.98 -66.28
C SER A 12 -28.37 -20.76 -66.61
N ALA A 13 -27.20 -20.80 -65.94
CA ALA A 13 -25.85 -20.34 -66.33
C ALA A 13 -25.32 -18.94 -65.88
N THR A 14 -24.52 -18.98 -64.80
CA THR A 14 -23.14 -18.46 -64.62
C THR A 14 -22.65 -17.19 -65.34
N GLY A 15 -22.10 -16.25 -64.55
CA GLY A 15 -21.13 -15.23 -65.02
C GLY A 15 -20.74 -14.25 -63.90
N GLY A 16 -19.46 -14.23 -63.51
CA GLY A 16 -18.93 -13.47 -62.38
C GLY A 16 -18.80 -11.96 -62.61
N PHE A 17 -18.57 -11.21 -61.52
CA PHE A 17 -18.22 -9.80 -61.57
C PHE A 17 -17.18 -9.42 -60.50
N GLU A 18 -16.24 -8.59 -60.97
CA GLU A 18 -15.05 -8.06 -60.33
C GLU A 18 -15.36 -7.09 -59.18
N PHE A 19 -14.51 -7.11 -58.16
CA PHE A 19 -14.46 -6.10 -57.09
C PHE A 19 -13.64 -4.89 -57.54
N THR A 20 -14.20 -3.70 -57.42
CA THR A 20 -13.49 -2.42 -57.57
C THR A 20 -13.36 -1.73 -56.21
N GLU A 21 -12.13 -1.34 -55.90
CA GLU A 21 -11.64 -0.29 -54.99
C GLU A 21 -12.66 0.59 -54.26
N MET A 22 -12.48 0.69 -52.93
CA MET A 22 -12.97 1.79 -52.11
C MET A 22 -11.85 2.30 -51.20
N ASP A 23 -11.62 3.62 -51.28
CA ASP A 23 -10.68 4.44 -50.49
C ASP A 23 -10.94 4.38 -48.97
N PRO A 24 -9.91 4.54 -48.11
CA PRO A 24 -10.07 4.46 -46.66
C PRO A 24 -10.39 5.82 -46.02
N GLN A 25 -11.44 5.84 -45.20
CA GLN A 25 -11.70 6.93 -44.26
C GLN A 25 -10.72 6.89 -43.07
N LYS A 26 -10.12 8.05 -42.80
CA LYS A 26 -9.43 8.40 -41.56
C LYS A 26 -10.32 8.11 -40.34
N SER A 27 -9.83 7.27 -39.44
CA SER A 27 -10.35 7.16 -38.07
C SER A 27 -9.32 7.72 -37.10
N ASP A 28 -9.75 8.73 -36.34
CA ASP A 28 -9.05 9.36 -35.24
C ASP A 28 -8.65 8.32 -34.17
N ALA A 29 -7.35 8.22 -33.90
CA ALA A 29 -6.81 7.50 -32.75
C ALA A 29 -7.01 8.35 -31.49
N ARG A 30 -8.00 7.97 -30.68
CA ARG A 30 -8.04 8.37 -29.26
C ARG A 30 -6.97 7.58 -28.52
N GLN A 31 -6.09 8.34 -27.89
CA GLN A 31 -4.95 7.87 -27.13
C GLN A 31 -5.44 7.49 -25.73
N ASP A 32 -5.68 6.20 -25.53
CA ASP A 32 -5.96 5.65 -24.20
C ASP A 32 -4.66 5.63 -23.39
N CYS A 33 -4.61 6.44 -22.33
CA CYS A 33 -3.56 6.39 -21.33
C CYS A 33 -3.67 5.04 -20.60
N ALA A 34 -2.74 4.13 -20.88
CA ALA A 34 -2.56 2.93 -20.08
C ALA A 34 -2.22 3.31 -18.64
N HIS A 35 -3.12 3.00 -17.71
CA HIS A 35 -2.78 2.90 -16.29
C HIS A 35 -1.75 1.77 -16.16
N ILE A 36 -0.50 2.13 -15.90
CA ILE A 36 0.50 1.19 -15.39
C ILE A 36 0.03 0.82 -13.99
N SER A 37 -0.70 -0.29 -13.88
CA SER A 37 -0.92 -0.95 -12.61
C SER A 37 0.45 -1.41 -12.16
N VAL A 38 1.02 -0.71 -11.16
CA VAL A 38 2.11 -1.27 -10.37
C VAL A 38 1.54 -2.58 -9.84
N ALA A 39 2.14 -3.71 -10.23
CA ALA A 39 1.76 -4.99 -9.66
C ALA A 39 1.98 -4.87 -8.15
N SER A 40 0.90 -4.94 -7.38
CA SER A 40 0.95 -5.00 -5.93
C SER A 40 1.94 -6.09 -5.53
N PRO A 41 2.77 -5.88 -4.51
CA PRO A 41 3.64 -6.94 -4.02
C PRO A 41 2.77 -8.14 -3.65
N SER A 42 3.22 -9.30 -4.14
CA SER A 42 2.58 -10.61 -4.11
C SER A 42 1.81 -10.96 -2.82
N ASP A 43 0.62 -11.55 -2.97
CA ASP A 43 -0.27 -12.12 -1.93
C ASP A 43 0.41 -13.11 -0.93
N THR A 44 1.70 -13.42 -1.12
CA THR A 44 2.47 -14.39 -0.35
C THR A 44 2.67 -14.04 1.14
N ASP A 45 2.54 -12.77 1.54
CA ASP A 45 2.68 -12.38 2.96
C ASP A 45 1.39 -12.63 3.77
N MET A 46 0.21 -12.54 3.14
CA MET A 46 -1.06 -12.84 3.83
C MET A 46 -1.23 -14.34 4.09
N ASP A 47 -0.62 -15.19 3.27
CA ASP A 47 -0.57 -16.63 3.51
C ASP A 47 0.27 -16.97 4.77
N SER A 48 1.28 -16.16 5.09
CA SER A 48 2.05 -16.32 6.34
C SER A 48 1.23 -15.97 7.59
N LEU A 49 0.31 -14.99 7.50
CA LEU A 49 -0.64 -14.68 8.58
C LEU A 49 -1.68 -15.81 8.74
N ARG A 50 -2.15 -16.39 7.64
CA ARG A 50 -3.05 -17.57 7.66
C ARG A 50 -2.39 -18.74 8.38
N ASP A 51 -1.16 -19.07 8.01
CA ASP A 51 -0.41 -20.17 8.64
C ASP A 51 -0.15 -19.93 10.14
N TRP A 52 0.03 -18.68 10.57
CA TRP A 52 0.21 -18.34 11.98
C TRP A 52 -1.09 -18.48 12.81
N ILE A 53 -2.24 -18.09 12.24
CA ILE A 53 -3.56 -18.24 12.88
C ILE A 53 -3.91 -19.73 13.00
N ASP A 54 -3.66 -20.52 11.95
CA ASP A 54 -3.97 -21.95 11.91
C ASP A 54 -3.11 -22.78 12.87
N GLN A 55 -1.92 -22.29 13.26
CA GLN A 55 -1.03 -22.97 14.20
C GLN A 55 -1.44 -22.81 15.68
N GLN A 56 -2.39 -21.93 16.03
CA GLN A 56 -2.65 -21.53 17.44
C GLN A 56 -3.95 -22.08 18.06
N GLY A 57 -4.84 -22.75 17.33
CA GLY A 57 -6.08 -23.24 17.95
C GLY A 57 -7.14 -23.69 16.93
N LEU A 58 -8.30 -24.10 17.45
CA LEU A 58 -9.47 -24.59 16.69
C LEU A 58 -9.70 -23.79 15.39
N PRO A 59 -10.07 -24.45 14.28
CA PRO A 59 -10.28 -23.77 13.00
C PRO A 59 -11.33 -22.68 13.17
N MET A 60 -10.90 -21.43 13.04
CA MET A 60 -11.77 -20.27 13.19
C MET A 60 -12.51 -20.02 11.88
N GLU A 61 -13.80 -19.74 11.98
CA GLU A 61 -14.64 -19.44 10.83
C GLU A 61 -14.40 -18.01 10.34
N THR A 62 -14.48 -17.86 9.02
CA THR A 62 -14.51 -16.55 8.33
C THR A 62 -15.92 -16.31 7.81
N ILE A 63 -16.49 -15.16 8.12
CA ILE A 63 -17.78 -14.72 7.56
C ILE A 63 -17.66 -13.32 6.96
N ASP A 64 -18.44 -13.07 5.91
CA ASP A 64 -18.45 -11.81 5.13
C ASP A 64 -19.80 -11.08 5.19
N SER A 65 -20.74 -11.57 5.99
CA SER A 65 -22.03 -10.95 6.23
C SER A 65 -22.59 -11.37 7.58
N PHE A 66 -23.60 -10.64 8.07
CA PHE A 66 -24.32 -11.04 9.28
C PHE A 66 -25.37 -12.14 9.02
N LEU A 67 -25.59 -12.57 7.78
CA LEU A 67 -26.62 -13.55 7.44
C LEU A 67 -26.41 -14.91 8.12
N PRO A 68 -25.20 -15.50 8.15
CA PRO A 68 -24.96 -16.75 8.88
C PRO A 68 -25.32 -16.69 10.36
N LEU A 69 -25.28 -15.51 10.99
CA LEU A 69 -25.68 -15.31 12.38
C LEU A 69 -27.21 -15.31 12.51
N LEU A 70 -27.88 -14.60 11.60
CA LEU A 70 -29.33 -14.50 11.58
C LEU A 70 -30.00 -15.84 11.24
N GLU A 71 -29.37 -16.67 10.41
CA GLU A 71 -29.87 -18.02 10.11
C GLU A 71 -29.85 -18.97 11.31
N ARG A 72 -29.03 -18.67 12.33
CA ARG A 72 -28.96 -19.48 13.58
C ARG A 72 -30.05 -19.12 14.58
N VAL A 73 -30.76 -18.02 14.40
CA VAL A 73 -31.83 -17.57 15.31
C VAL A 73 -33.21 -17.72 14.65
N PRO A 74 -34.22 -18.26 15.37
CA PRO A 74 -35.53 -18.49 14.78
C PRO A 74 -36.25 -17.19 14.41
N GLY A 75 -37.02 -17.22 13.31
CA GLY A 75 -37.88 -16.11 12.92
C GLY A 75 -37.28 -15.12 11.90
N LEU A 76 -36.16 -15.47 11.29
CA LEU A 76 -35.66 -14.79 10.09
C LEU A 76 -36.69 -14.91 8.95
N GLN A 77 -37.10 -13.78 8.38
CA GLN A 77 -38.08 -13.72 7.29
C GLN A 77 -37.58 -12.79 6.19
N LEU A 78 -37.69 -13.22 4.93
CA LEU A 78 -37.43 -12.38 3.76
C LEU A 78 -38.72 -11.61 3.40
N LYS A 79 -38.71 -10.28 3.52
CA LYS A 79 -39.82 -9.39 3.15
C LYS A 79 -39.31 -8.28 2.27
N ASP A 80 -39.98 -8.02 1.16
CA ASP A 80 -39.61 -6.96 0.21
C ASP A 80 -38.14 -7.01 -0.24
N GLY A 81 -37.58 -8.22 -0.35
CA GLY A 81 -36.17 -8.43 -0.73
C GLY A 81 -35.15 -8.13 0.38
N GLN A 82 -35.59 -7.98 1.64
CA GLN A 82 -34.71 -7.77 2.80
C GLN A 82 -34.97 -8.79 3.90
N TYR A 83 -33.91 -9.16 4.63
CA TYR A 83 -34.02 -10.06 5.78
C TYR A 83 -34.41 -9.29 7.04
N PHE A 84 -35.49 -9.74 7.69
CA PHE A 84 -36.01 -9.21 8.95
C PHE A 84 -36.01 -10.28 10.04
N GLN A 85 -35.64 -9.89 11.26
CA GLN A 85 -35.82 -10.75 12.44
C GLN A 85 -37.20 -10.54 13.06
N CYS A 86 -38.12 -11.48 12.82
CA CYS A 86 -39.49 -11.49 13.37
C CYS A 86 -39.61 -12.51 14.51
N GLY A 87 -40.58 -12.34 15.42
CA GLY A 87 -40.80 -13.29 16.53
C GLY A 87 -39.97 -13.01 17.78
N THR A 88 -40.10 -13.85 18.81
CA THR A 88 -39.36 -13.76 20.09
C THR A 88 -38.17 -14.71 20.06
N LEU A 89 -37.01 -14.28 20.57
CA LEU A 89 -35.84 -15.15 20.74
C LEU A 89 -35.84 -15.72 22.15
N ALA A 90 -35.70 -17.05 22.27
CA ALA A 90 -35.51 -17.70 23.55
C ALA A 90 -34.06 -17.54 24.03
N LYS A 91 -33.82 -17.77 25.33
CA LYS A 91 -32.48 -17.68 25.91
C LYS A 91 -31.53 -18.71 25.27
N GLU A 92 -32.06 -19.90 24.97
CA GLU A 92 -31.33 -21.01 24.36
C GLU A 92 -30.85 -20.65 22.95
N ASP A 93 -31.66 -19.93 22.17
CA ASP A 93 -31.28 -19.45 20.82
C ASP A 93 -30.08 -18.50 20.91
N ILE A 94 -30.08 -17.60 21.90
CA ILE A 94 -28.97 -16.66 22.11
C ILE A 94 -27.73 -17.37 22.63
N GLN A 95 -27.87 -18.42 23.46
CA GLN A 95 -26.74 -19.24 23.87
C GLN A 95 -26.11 -19.98 22.68
N HIS A 96 -26.93 -20.50 21.76
CA HIS A 96 -26.44 -21.12 20.53
C HIS A 96 -25.75 -20.11 19.61
N LEU A 97 -26.31 -18.91 19.48
CA LEU A 97 -25.67 -17.80 18.76
C LEU A 97 -24.33 -17.43 19.40
N SER A 98 -24.27 -17.24 20.72
CA SER A 98 -23.03 -16.90 21.42
C SER A 98 -21.99 -18.03 21.33
N ALA A 99 -22.41 -19.29 21.29
CA ALA A 99 -21.50 -20.41 21.03
C ALA A 99 -20.92 -20.34 19.61
N PHE A 100 -21.76 -19.98 18.63
CA PHE A 100 -21.34 -19.81 17.24
C PHE A 100 -20.44 -18.57 17.06
N THR A 101 -20.73 -17.43 17.66
CA THR A 101 -19.89 -16.23 17.51
C THR A 101 -18.50 -16.37 18.13
N ARG A 102 -18.30 -17.34 19.03
CA ARG A 102 -16.99 -17.73 19.55
C ARG A 102 -16.15 -18.53 18.57
N THR A 103 -16.73 -19.09 17.51
CA THR A 103 -15.98 -19.80 16.46
C THR A 103 -15.52 -18.85 15.36
N ILE A 104 -16.03 -17.61 15.32
CA ILE A 104 -15.70 -16.63 14.28
C ILE A 104 -14.43 -15.89 14.67
N GLY A 105 -13.35 -16.15 13.94
CA GLY A 105 -12.06 -15.45 14.11
C GLY A 105 -11.85 -14.33 13.10
N ARG A 106 -12.53 -14.37 11.95
CA ARG A 106 -12.40 -13.36 10.89
C ARG A 106 -13.77 -12.86 10.42
N PHE A 107 -13.91 -11.54 10.32
CA PHE A 107 -15.10 -10.90 9.78
C PHE A 107 -14.73 -9.90 8.67
N ILE A 108 -15.42 -9.98 7.54
CA ILE A 108 -15.34 -8.98 6.45
C ILE A 108 -16.64 -8.19 6.45
N LEU A 109 -16.54 -6.90 6.78
CA LEU A 109 -17.65 -5.97 6.78
C LEU A 109 -17.65 -5.22 5.46
N THR A 110 -18.64 -5.48 4.61
CA THR A 110 -18.77 -4.84 3.31
C THR A 110 -20.22 -4.49 2.98
N ASP A 111 -20.42 -3.39 2.28
CA ASP A 111 -21.71 -3.06 1.65
C ASP A 111 -21.83 -3.64 0.23
N ASN A 112 -20.72 -4.09 -0.36
CA ASN A 112 -20.66 -4.70 -1.68
C ASN A 112 -21.00 -6.20 -1.61
N GLY A 113 -22.16 -6.52 -1.05
CA GLY A 113 -22.66 -7.90 -0.99
C GLY A 113 -22.62 -8.57 -2.36
N LYS A 114 -22.41 -9.89 -2.40
CA LYS A 114 -22.34 -10.62 -3.68
C LYS A 114 -23.62 -10.36 -4.47
N ALA A 115 -23.51 -10.14 -5.77
CA ALA A 115 -24.67 -9.86 -6.61
C ALA A 115 -25.76 -10.94 -6.41
N GLY A 116 -26.88 -10.56 -5.77
CA GLY A 116 -27.98 -11.47 -5.41
C GLY A 116 -28.19 -11.67 -3.90
N GLU A 117 -27.28 -11.22 -3.04
CA GLU A 117 -27.51 -11.23 -1.59
C GLU A 117 -28.58 -10.18 -1.22
N CYS A 118 -29.64 -10.64 -0.57
CA CYS A 118 -30.71 -9.77 -0.09
C CYS A 118 -30.19 -8.96 1.10
N PRO A 119 -30.29 -7.62 1.09
CA PRO A 119 -29.78 -6.79 2.18
C PRO A 119 -30.46 -7.14 3.52
N ILE A 120 -29.69 -7.11 4.59
CA ILE A 120 -30.19 -7.31 5.94
C ILE A 120 -30.79 -5.99 6.42
N HIS A 121 -32.06 -6.01 6.86
CA HIS A 121 -32.68 -4.82 7.40
C HIS A 121 -31.98 -4.38 8.70
N PRO A 122 -31.61 -3.11 8.90
CA PRO A 122 -30.87 -2.64 10.09
C PRO A 122 -31.53 -3.02 11.42
N GLY A 123 -32.86 -3.01 11.45
CA GLY A 123 -33.64 -3.42 12.62
C GLY A 123 -33.42 -4.88 13.04
N ALA A 124 -33.05 -5.78 12.12
CA ALA A 124 -32.70 -7.16 12.46
C ALA A 124 -31.42 -7.23 13.29
N LEU A 125 -30.40 -6.46 12.91
CA LEU A 125 -29.11 -6.39 13.59
C LEU A 125 -29.21 -5.69 14.95
N LEU A 126 -29.93 -4.56 15.01
CA LEU A 126 -30.21 -3.89 16.29
C LEU A 126 -30.92 -4.81 17.27
N ARG A 127 -31.87 -5.61 16.77
CA ARG A 127 -32.62 -6.57 17.59
C ARG A 127 -31.73 -7.71 18.08
N LEU A 128 -30.86 -8.23 17.22
CA LEU A 128 -29.87 -9.25 17.58
C LEU A 128 -28.96 -8.73 18.70
N HIS A 129 -28.44 -7.51 18.54
CA HIS A 129 -27.59 -6.87 19.53
C HIS A 129 -28.30 -6.65 20.87
N TYR A 130 -29.53 -6.15 20.84
CA TYR A 130 -30.35 -5.96 22.03
C TYR A 130 -30.55 -7.28 22.79
N PHE A 131 -30.91 -8.37 22.11
CA PHE A 131 -31.08 -9.67 22.76
C PHE A 131 -29.76 -10.25 23.26
N HIS A 132 -28.66 -10.10 22.53
CA HIS A 132 -27.35 -10.51 23.01
C HIS A 132 -27.00 -9.80 24.32
N ALA A 133 -27.19 -8.47 24.39
CA ALA A 133 -26.93 -7.68 25.59
C ALA A 133 -27.79 -8.09 26.81
N LEU A 134 -29.00 -8.62 26.58
CA LEU A 134 -29.88 -9.10 27.65
C LEU A 134 -29.44 -10.45 28.24
N PHE A 135 -28.87 -11.34 27.43
CA PHE A 135 -28.65 -12.74 27.82
C PHE A 135 -27.17 -13.15 27.90
N ALA A 136 -26.26 -12.35 27.35
CA ALA A 136 -24.83 -12.62 27.33
C ALA A 136 -24.05 -11.39 27.79
N SER A 137 -22.97 -11.64 28.55
CA SER A 137 -22.01 -10.62 28.95
C SER A 137 -20.88 -10.50 27.93
N GLY A 138 -20.53 -9.28 27.54
CA GLY A 138 -19.38 -9.00 26.67
C GLY A 138 -19.76 -8.74 25.21
N PRO A 139 -18.75 -8.68 24.31
CA PRO A 139 -18.97 -8.37 22.90
C PRO A 139 -19.67 -9.52 22.16
N LEU A 140 -20.33 -9.19 21.05
CA LEU A 140 -21.01 -10.18 20.21
C LEU A 140 -20.02 -11.19 19.63
N PHE A 141 -18.84 -10.73 19.22
CA PHE A 141 -17.76 -11.56 18.68
C PHE A 141 -16.57 -11.58 19.64
N PRO A 142 -16.61 -12.37 20.73
CA PRO A 142 -15.54 -12.38 21.73
C PRO A 142 -14.24 -13.02 21.23
N ALA A 143 -14.27 -13.80 20.15
CA ALA A 143 -13.11 -14.50 19.60
C ALA A 143 -12.56 -13.87 18.30
N ILE A 144 -13.11 -12.73 17.86
CA ILE A 144 -12.67 -12.11 16.61
C ILE A 144 -11.22 -11.65 16.71
N GLN A 145 -10.39 -12.08 15.77
CA GLN A 145 -8.97 -11.72 15.70
C GLN A 145 -8.69 -10.79 14.53
N HIS A 146 -9.45 -10.91 13.43
CA HIS A 146 -9.27 -10.10 12.23
C HIS A 146 -10.59 -9.47 11.78
N LEU A 147 -10.57 -8.16 11.55
CA LEU A 147 -11.67 -7.39 11.01
C LEU A 147 -11.21 -6.66 9.75
N GLN A 148 -11.91 -6.88 8.64
CA GLN A 148 -11.69 -6.18 7.38
C GLN A 148 -12.90 -5.30 7.07
N LEU A 149 -12.69 -4.02 6.82
CA LEU A 149 -13.70 -3.06 6.41
C LEU A 149 -13.50 -2.79 4.91
N ASP A 150 -14.28 -3.43 4.04
CA ASP A 150 -14.15 -3.27 2.60
C ASP A 150 -15.33 -2.50 2.01
N THR A 151 -15.08 -1.25 1.62
CA THR A 151 -16.10 -0.38 1.01
C THR A 151 -17.37 -0.29 1.88
N ALA A 152 -17.20 -0.38 3.20
CA ALA A 152 -18.28 -0.28 4.17
C ALA A 152 -18.64 1.20 4.39
N GLY A 153 -19.80 1.64 3.91
CA GLY A 153 -20.37 2.95 4.20
C GLY A 153 -21.45 2.84 5.27
N LEU A 154 -22.59 2.25 4.92
CA LEU A 154 -23.74 2.07 5.81
C LEU A 154 -23.45 1.07 6.91
N SER A 155 -22.67 0.02 6.64
CA SER A 155 -22.35 -1.01 7.63
C SER A 155 -21.46 -0.53 8.78
N LEU A 156 -20.80 0.63 8.65
CA LEU A 156 -19.95 1.18 9.72
C LEU A 156 -20.73 1.50 11.00
N GLN A 157 -22.05 1.67 10.91
CA GLN A 157 -22.90 1.84 12.10
C GLN A 157 -22.95 0.61 13.02
N TYR A 158 -22.43 -0.54 12.57
CA TYR A 158 -22.38 -1.79 13.35
C TYR A 158 -20.98 -2.09 13.92
N LEU A 159 -20.03 -1.15 13.83
CA LEU A 159 -18.66 -1.36 14.32
C LEU A 159 -18.61 -1.73 15.81
N ASP A 160 -19.57 -1.26 16.61
CA ASP A 160 -19.65 -1.56 18.04
C ASP A 160 -19.82 -3.07 18.34
N PHE A 161 -20.26 -3.88 17.37
CA PHE A 161 -20.34 -5.33 17.54
C PHE A 161 -18.96 -5.99 17.64
N PHE A 162 -17.93 -5.32 17.11
CA PHE A 162 -16.55 -5.82 17.01
C PHE A 162 -15.62 -5.23 18.08
N LEU A 163 -16.17 -4.60 19.13
CA LEU A 163 -15.40 -4.11 20.28
C LEU A 163 -14.91 -5.27 21.17
N SER A 164 -13.97 -6.05 20.65
CA SER A 164 -13.38 -7.20 21.34
C SER A 164 -11.90 -6.96 21.64
N SER A 165 -11.46 -7.36 22.84
CA SER A 165 -10.06 -7.35 23.24
C SER A 165 -9.21 -8.40 22.51
N SER A 166 -9.84 -9.40 21.88
CA SER A 166 -9.17 -10.41 21.06
C SER A 166 -8.77 -9.91 19.68
N LEU A 167 -9.24 -8.73 19.25
CA LEU A 167 -8.93 -8.21 17.93
C LEU A 167 -7.43 -7.90 17.80
N LYS A 168 -6.76 -8.54 16.84
CA LYS A 168 -5.32 -8.44 16.57
C LYS A 168 -4.98 -7.76 15.26
N SER A 169 -5.88 -7.80 14.29
CA SER A 169 -5.66 -7.27 12.94
C SER A 169 -6.87 -6.48 12.46
N LEU A 170 -6.62 -5.30 11.92
CA LEU A 170 -7.62 -4.43 11.29
C LEU A 170 -7.15 -4.05 9.88
N GLU A 171 -8.03 -4.20 8.91
CA GLU A 171 -7.81 -3.80 7.52
C GLU A 171 -8.94 -2.85 7.10
N VAL A 172 -8.60 -1.70 6.51
CA VAL A 172 -9.56 -0.65 6.12
C VAL A 172 -9.36 -0.31 4.65
N VAL A 173 -10.24 -0.82 3.79
CA VAL A 173 -10.10 -0.80 2.33
C VAL A 173 -11.17 0.08 1.71
N ASN A 174 -10.78 1.01 0.84
CA ASN A 174 -11.68 1.85 0.04
C ASN A 174 -12.75 2.63 0.84
N ILE A 175 -12.43 3.04 2.08
CA ILE A 175 -13.34 3.85 2.89
C ILE A 175 -13.22 5.33 2.52
N GLU A 176 -14.32 5.93 2.05
CA GLU A 176 -14.39 7.35 1.73
C GLU A 176 -14.00 8.23 2.93
N GLU A 177 -13.37 9.38 2.66
CA GLU A 177 -12.91 10.34 3.68
C GLU A 177 -14.03 10.71 4.68
N SER A 178 -15.26 10.89 4.17
CA SER A 178 -16.43 11.23 4.99
C SER A 178 -16.85 10.14 5.98
N GLN A 179 -16.49 8.89 5.70
CA GLN A 179 -16.85 7.69 6.46
C GLN A 179 -15.74 7.22 7.42
N GLN A 180 -14.59 7.90 7.44
CA GLN A 180 -13.48 7.53 8.33
C GLN A 180 -13.69 7.97 9.79
N ILE A 181 -14.64 8.88 10.05
CA ILE A 181 -14.97 9.34 11.41
C ILE A 181 -15.47 8.16 12.28
N PRO A 182 -16.47 7.35 11.86
CA PRO A 182 -16.85 6.13 12.56
C PRO A 182 -15.67 5.20 12.88
N VAL A 183 -14.76 4.99 11.92
CA VAL A 183 -13.58 4.11 12.11
C VAL A 183 -12.64 4.69 13.17
N THR A 184 -12.43 6.01 13.16
CA THR A 184 -11.62 6.73 14.16
C THR A 184 -12.20 6.57 15.58
N VAL A 185 -13.53 6.72 15.72
CA VAL A 185 -14.24 6.52 17.01
C VAL A 185 -14.13 5.05 17.45
N PHE A 186 -14.32 4.11 16.53
CA PHE A 186 -14.19 2.69 16.78
C PHE A 186 -12.79 2.31 17.31
N LEU A 187 -11.72 2.82 16.70
CA LEU A 187 -10.34 2.60 17.18
C LEU A 187 -10.12 3.12 18.60
N SER A 188 -10.67 4.30 18.90
CA SER A 188 -10.60 4.89 20.25
C SER A 188 -11.33 4.01 21.27
N ASN A 189 -12.49 3.48 20.91
CA ASN A 189 -13.26 2.56 21.75
C ASN A 189 -12.54 1.21 21.91
N LEU A 190 -11.99 0.64 20.84
CA LEU A 190 -11.19 -0.61 20.88
C LEU A 190 -10.06 -0.53 21.90
N ARG A 191 -9.32 0.58 21.89
CA ARG A 191 -8.25 0.83 22.86
C ARG A 191 -8.77 0.86 24.30
N GLN A 192 -9.91 1.50 24.55
CA GLN A 192 -10.55 1.52 25.88
C GLN A 192 -10.98 0.12 26.34
N HIS A 193 -11.34 -0.76 25.40
CA HIS A 193 -11.70 -2.15 25.68
C HIS A 193 -10.47 -3.07 25.83
N GLY A 194 -9.26 -2.51 25.84
CA GLY A 194 -8.01 -3.26 26.02
C GLY A 194 -7.63 -4.12 24.82
N ALA A 195 -8.11 -3.76 23.63
CA ALA A 195 -7.66 -4.42 22.41
C ALA A 195 -6.21 -4.10 22.12
N ASP A 196 -5.52 -5.13 21.63
CA ASP A 196 -4.08 -5.14 21.47
C ASP A 196 -3.75 -5.48 20.01
N ILE A 197 -3.95 -4.48 19.15
CA ILE A 197 -3.84 -4.62 17.69
C ILE A 197 -2.36 -4.68 17.30
N ALA A 198 -1.98 -5.74 16.60
CA ALA A 198 -0.64 -5.98 16.10
C ALA A 198 -0.48 -5.62 14.62
N HIS A 199 -1.56 -5.68 13.82
CA HIS A 199 -1.54 -5.41 12.39
C HIS A 199 -2.61 -4.38 12.02
N ILE A 200 -2.22 -3.31 11.35
CA ILE A 200 -3.13 -2.33 10.77
C ILE A 200 -2.76 -2.09 9.31
N SER A 201 -3.73 -2.28 8.41
CA SER A 201 -3.61 -1.87 7.01
C SER A 201 -4.71 -0.87 6.66
N LEU A 202 -4.31 0.27 6.10
CA LEU A 202 -5.19 1.36 5.69
C LEU A 202 -5.00 1.59 4.19
N GLY A 203 -6.03 1.42 3.39
CA GLY A 203 -6.01 1.73 1.95
C GLY A 203 -6.44 0.57 1.05
N PRO A 204 -6.52 0.80 -0.28
CA PRO A 204 -6.29 2.08 -0.94
C PRO A 204 -7.43 3.09 -0.64
N GLY A 205 -7.10 4.39 -0.61
CA GLY A 205 -8.07 5.46 -0.31
C GLY A 205 -7.38 6.78 0.03
N ARG A 206 -8.14 7.84 0.34
CA ARG A 206 -7.57 9.07 0.93
C ARG A 206 -7.66 8.98 2.44
N ILE A 207 -6.56 8.67 3.12
CA ILE A 207 -6.56 8.46 4.57
C ILE A 207 -6.51 9.82 5.29
N THR A 208 -7.39 10.05 6.27
CA THR A 208 -7.33 11.28 7.07
C THR A 208 -6.23 11.21 8.13
N GLN A 209 -5.66 12.36 8.49
CA GLN A 209 -4.67 12.44 9.56
C GLN A 209 -5.22 11.93 10.91
N ASN A 210 -6.51 12.18 11.20
CA ASN A 210 -7.14 11.73 12.44
C ASN A 210 -7.24 10.20 12.53
N LEU A 211 -7.61 9.54 11.41
CA LEU A 211 -7.65 8.08 11.36
C LEU A 211 -6.26 7.50 11.59
N LEU A 212 -5.26 8.06 10.91
CA LEU A 212 -3.87 7.64 11.05
C LEU A 212 -3.37 7.80 12.50
N GLN A 213 -3.56 8.97 13.10
CA GLN A 213 -3.18 9.22 14.51
C GLN A 213 -3.88 8.28 15.48
N SER A 214 -5.15 7.93 15.22
CA SER A 214 -5.88 6.97 16.05
C SER A 214 -5.27 5.57 16.00
N CYS A 215 -4.74 5.16 14.84
CA CYS A 215 -4.00 3.91 14.70
C CYS A 215 -2.70 3.93 15.52
N LEU A 216 -1.99 5.06 15.58
CA LEU A 216 -0.73 5.17 16.33
C LEU A 216 -0.90 5.12 17.85
N THR A 217 -2.14 5.08 18.35
CA THR A 217 -2.40 4.93 19.79
C THR A 217 -2.17 3.51 20.33
N PHE A 218 -1.99 2.52 19.45
CA PHE A 218 -1.70 1.13 19.83
C PHE A 218 -0.19 0.90 19.87
N SER A 219 0.36 0.63 21.06
CA SER A 219 1.81 0.48 21.28
C SER A 219 2.41 -0.82 20.74
N ASN A 220 1.56 -1.80 20.46
CA ASN A 220 1.97 -3.16 20.10
C ASN A 220 1.82 -3.45 18.60
N ILE A 221 1.63 -2.41 17.78
CA ILE A 221 1.65 -2.53 16.33
C ILE A 221 3.01 -3.07 15.89
N ARG A 222 2.97 -4.21 15.20
CA ARG A 222 4.11 -4.86 14.56
C ARG A 222 4.14 -4.57 13.07
N GLU A 223 2.98 -4.44 12.46
CA GLU A 223 2.85 -4.25 11.02
C GLU A 223 1.89 -3.09 10.76
N LEU A 224 2.38 -2.08 10.04
CA LEU A 224 1.62 -0.93 9.63
C LEU A 224 1.73 -0.75 8.12
N GLU A 225 0.59 -0.83 7.44
CA GLU A 225 0.46 -0.55 6.02
C GLU A 225 -0.45 0.65 5.80
N VAL A 226 0.01 1.59 4.96
CA VAL A 226 -0.71 2.82 4.63
C VAL A 226 -0.59 3.03 3.13
N THR A 227 -1.66 2.74 2.40
CA THR A 227 -1.76 2.88 0.94
C THR A 227 -2.70 4.03 0.58
N GLY A 228 -2.13 5.12 0.04
CA GLY A 228 -2.89 6.35 -0.20
C GLY A 228 -2.93 7.24 1.04
N GLY A 229 -1.75 7.59 1.54
CA GLY A 229 -1.58 8.40 2.75
C GLY A 229 -2.33 9.75 2.75
N PRO A 230 -2.21 10.52 3.85
CA PRO A 230 -2.98 11.75 4.01
C PRO A 230 -2.65 12.82 2.96
N PRO A 231 -3.59 13.76 2.70
CA PRO A 231 -3.37 14.85 1.73
C PRO A 231 -2.07 15.62 1.99
N SER A 232 -1.71 15.76 3.26
CA SER A 232 -0.43 16.29 3.73
C SER A 232 0.19 15.30 4.71
N MET A 233 1.46 14.97 4.50
CA MET A 233 2.27 14.22 5.44
C MET A 233 3.46 15.08 5.86
N ASN A 234 3.79 15.07 7.14
CA ASN A 234 4.91 15.81 7.68
C ASN A 234 5.86 14.86 8.41
N ARG A 235 7.03 15.37 8.76
CA ARG A 235 8.03 14.64 9.53
C ARG A 235 7.51 14.13 10.88
N THR A 236 6.64 14.89 11.56
CA THR A 236 6.10 14.49 12.87
C THR A 236 5.35 13.16 12.80
N ILE A 237 4.58 12.91 11.75
CA ILE A 237 3.89 11.62 11.56
C ILE A 237 4.91 10.48 11.37
N LEU A 238 6.00 10.71 10.62
CA LEU A 238 7.07 9.72 10.47
C LEU A 238 7.79 9.45 11.80
N GLU A 239 7.96 10.47 12.64
CA GLU A 239 8.54 10.33 13.98
C GLU A 239 7.60 9.53 14.90
N GLU A 240 6.29 9.74 14.81
CA GLU A 240 5.29 8.96 15.53
C GLU A 240 5.29 7.48 15.07
N PHE A 241 5.43 7.20 13.77
CA PHE A 241 5.61 5.83 13.28
C PHE A 241 6.88 5.19 13.84
N GLY A 242 7.99 5.93 13.79
CA GLY A 242 9.28 5.46 14.25
C GLY A 242 9.38 5.27 15.76
N ALA A 243 8.52 5.93 16.52
CA ALA A 243 8.41 5.79 17.97
C ALA A 243 7.64 4.53 18.40
N LEU A 244 6.99 3.81 17.47
CA LEU A 244 6.30 2.56 17.79
C LEU A 244 7.31 1.47 18.18
N PRO A 245 7.33 0.99 19.44
CA PRO A 245 8.39 0.14 19.94
C PRO A 245 8.36 -1.27 19.34
N SER A 246 7.18 -1.74 18.92
CA SER A 246 6.99 -3.10 18.41
C SER A 246 7.04 -3.20 16.88
N LEU A 247 7.19 -2.08 16.17
CA LEU A 247 7.05 -2.01 14.72
C LEU A 247 8.19 -2.77 14.01
N GLN A 248 7.82 -3.80 13.26
CA GLN A 248 8.70 -4.69 12.51
C GLN A 248 8.52 -4.56 11.00
N ALA A 249 7.32 -4.23 10.52
CA ALA A 249 7.05 -3.99 9.12
C ALA A 249 6.34 -2.66 8.91
N LEU A 250 6.86 -1.86 7.99
CA LEU A 250 6.24 -0.63 7.53
C LEU A 250 6.09 -0.67 6.00
N VAL A 251 4.87 -0.54 5.53
CA VAL A 251 4.53 -0.35 4.12
C VAL A 251 3.84 1.00 3.98
N LEU A 252 4.42 1.90 3.19
CA LEU A 252 3.97 3.29 3.10
C LEU A 252 3.93 3.75 1.64
N ASP A 253 2.72 3.92 1.08
CA ASP A 253 2.51 4.60 -0.19
C ASP A 253 2.00 6.02 0.03
N VAL A 254 2.95 6.94 -0.14
CA VAL A 254 2.79 8.40 -0.07
C VAL A 254 2.98 9.05 -1.44
N GLY A 255 2.85 8.28 -2.53
CA GLY A 255 3.01 8.80 -3.90
C GLY A 255 1.98 9.89 -4.27
N ALA A 256 0.85 9.95 -3.56
CA ALA A 256 -0.18 10.97 -3.74
C ALA A 256 -0.17 12.09 -2.68
N CYS A 257 0.71 12.00 -1.67
CA CYS A 257 0.72 12.89 -0.51
C CYS A 257 1.60 14.11 -0.76
N ARG A 258 1.18 15.28 -0.27
CA ARG A 258 2.08 16.44 -0.19
C ARG A 258 2.98 16.27 1.03
N TYR A 259 4.27 16.16 0.82
CA TYR A 259 5.22 16.16 1.93
C TYR A 259 5.69 17.57 2.22
N GLU A 260 5.60 17.99 3.48
CA GLU A 260 6.18 19.24 3.97
C GLU A 260 7.52 18.91 4.65
N PRO A 261 8.67 19.14 3.97
CA PRO A 261 9.98 18.89 4.57
C PRO A 261 10.13 19.74 5.81
N PHE A 262 10.79 19.20 6.84
CA PHE A 262 11.18 20.02 7.98
C PHE A 262 12.17 21.08 7.50
N GLU A 263 11.72 22.34 7.42
CA GLU A 263 12.64 23.45 7.27
C GLU A 263 13.47 23.48 8.56
N SER A 264 14.73 23.05 8.47
CA SER A 264 15.68 23.29 9.55
C SER A 264 15.56 24.78 9.87
N PRO A 265 15.28 25.18 11.12
CA PRO A 265 15.14 26.59 11.47
C PRO A 265 16.39 27.27 10.92
N ASN A 266 16.22 28.08 9.86
CA ASN A 266 17.33 28.71 9.18
C ASN A 266 18.20 29.27 10.28
N PRO A 267 19.50 28.93 10.35
CA PRO A 267 20.36 29.45 11.39
C PRO A 267 20.21 30.96 11.29
N VAL A 268 19.43 31.52 12.22
CA VAL A 268 19.10 32.94 12.20
C VAL A 268 20.46 33.57 12.28
N ASN A 269 20.89 34.20 11.19
CA ASN A 269 22.19 34.85 11.07
C ASN A 269 22.33 35.83 12.23
N SER A 270 22.79 35.33 13.36
CA SER A 270 22.94 36.06 14.62
C SER A 270 24.22 36.88 14.59
N GLU A 271 24.91 36.90 13.45
CA GLU A 271 26.10 37.70 13.18
C GLU A 271 25.82 39.18 12.88
N ALA A 272 24.55 39.64 12.85
CA ALA A 272 24.23 41.03 12.52
C ALA A 272 24.10 42.00 13.71
N ALA A 273 24.51 41.64 14.94
CA ALA A 273 24.35 42.50 16.13
C ALA A 273 25.62 42.77 16.95
N MET A 274 26.81 42.61 16.38
CA MET A 274 28.07 43.07 16.99
C MET A 274 28.91 43.90 16.02
N ASP A 275 28.42 45.08 15.64
CA ASP A 275 29.28 46.18 15.23
C ASP A 275 28.57 47.52 15.47
N GLY A 276 28.95 48.21 16.55
CA GLY A 276 28.32 49.46 16.93
C GLY A 276 28.72 50.04 18.28
N GLN A 277 30.01 50.07 18.62
CA GLN A 277 30.52 50.93 19.70
C GLN A 277 31.79 51.66 19.26
N SER A 278 31.66 52.93 18.87
CA SER A 278 32.68 53.96 19.10
C SER A 278 32.12 55.38 18.92
N SER A 279 32.27 56.16 19.99
CA SER A 279 32.20 57.62 20.10
C SER A 279 30.81 58.30 20.04
N ILE A 280 30.38 58.86 21.18
CA ILE A 280 30.19 60.32 21.38
C ILE A 280 29.92 60.58 22.87
N SER A 281 30.70 61.54 23.40
CA SER A 281 30.65 62.05 24.77
C SER A 281 29.45 62.94 25.06
N MET A 282 28.98 62.85 26.31
CA MET A 282 28.49 63.90 27.22
C MET A 282 27.51 64.96 26.67
N SER A 283 26.29 65.00 27.23
CA SER A 283 25.88 65.98 28.25
C SER A 283 24.35 66.06 28.39
N GLY A 284 23.86 66.01 29.64
CA GLY A 284 22.86 66.96 30.12
C GLY A 284 21.37 66.60 30.04
N ALA A 285 20.82 66.37 31.24
CA ALA A 285 19.57 66.95 31.75
C ALA A 285 18.21 66.23 31.54
N VAL A 286 17.68 65.80 32.69
CA VAL A 286 16.38 66.22 33.28
C VAL A 286 15.08 65.56 32.78
N GLU A 287 14.42 64.95 33.78
CA GLU A 287 12.98 64.80 34.03
C GLU A 287 12.10 63.74 33.34
N ARG A 288 11.33 63.12 34.25
CA ARG A 288 9.95 62.59 34.17
C ARG A 288 9.72 61.15 33.73
N ALA A 289 9.29 60.38 34.73
CA ALA A 289 8.39 59.23 34.61
C ALA A 289 7.12 59.58 33.82
N PRO A 290 6.50 58.61 33.15
CA PRO A 290 5.32 58.00 33.78
C PRO A 290 5.04 56.51 33.46
N GLU A 291 4.34 55.90 34.43
CA GLU A 291 3.16 55.04 34.31
C GLU A 291 3.18 53.72 33.50
N SER A 292 2.99 52.64 34.26
CA SER A 292 2.63 51.28 33.85
C SER A 292 1.19 51.20 33.30
N PRO A 293 0.94 50.45 32.21
CA PRO A 293 -0.42 50.19 31.75
C PRO A 293 -1.04 48.97 32.45
N ARG A 294 -2.33 49.13 32.76
CA ARG A 294 -3.22 48.21 33.47
C ARG A 294 -3.72 47.06 32.58
N CYS A 295 -3.96 45.92 33.23
CA CYS A 295 -4.75 44.80 32.75
C CYS A 295 -6.22 45.19 32.52
N HIS A 296 -6.81 44.70 31.42
CA HIS A 296 -8.26 44.69 31.19
C HIS A 296 -8.73 43.25 30.95
N SER A 297 -9.51 42.73 31.90
CA SER A 297 -10.43 41.60 31.72
C SER A 297 -11.83 42.17 31.43
N PRO A 298 -12.63 41.60 30.51
CA PRO A 298 -14.03 41.95 30.40
C PRO A 298 -14.93 41.00 31.21
N GLU A 299 -15.73 41.61 32.08
CA GLU A 299 -16.80 41.00 32.86
C GLU A 299 -18.05 40.64 32.03
N CYS A 300 -18.75 39.65 32.57
CA CYS A 300 -20.06 39.15 32.22
C CYS A 300 -21.16 40.21 32.18
N VAL A 301 -22.10 40.06 31.24
CA VAL A 301 -23.40 40.74 31.26
C VAL A 301 -24.51 39.69 31.33
N PRO A 302 -25.48 39.81 32.27
CA PRO A 302 -26.61 38.89 32.38
C PRO A 302 -27.75 39.27 31.43
N ARG A 303 -28.42 38.28 30.84
CA ARG A 303 -29.68 38.47 30.11
C ARG A 303 -30.85 37.91 30.92
N SER A 304 -31.78 38.79 31.25
CA SER A 304 -33.09 38.49 31.84
C SER A 304 -34.13 38.02 30.81
N PRO A 305 -35.24 37.40 31.24
CA PRO A 305 -36.14 36.61 30.41
C PRO A 305 -37.44 37.35 30.02
N CYS A 306 -37.96 37.05 28.82
CA CYS A 306 -39.30 37.38 28.32
C CYS A 306 -39.60 36.36 27.19
N ALA A 307 -40.80 35.89 26.90
CA ALA A 307 -42.13 35.99 27.47
C ALA A 307 -42.99 34.88 26.84
N ILE A 308 -44.07 34.54 27.54
CA ILE A 308 -45.09 33.53 27.24
C ILE A 308 -46.06 34.08 26.16
N TYR A 309 -46.43 33.27 25.16
CA TYR A 309 -47.70 33.38 24.41
C TYR A 309 -48.19 31.97 23.98
N PRO A 310 -49.52 31.76 23.82
CA PRO A 310 -50.18 30.45 23.82
C PRO A 310 -50.36 29.84 22.41
N PRO A 311 -50.72 28.53 22.29
CA PRO A 311 -50.79 27.85 21.01
C PRO A 311 -52.14 28.05 20.31
N ARG A 312 -52.09 28.11 18.97
CA ARG A 312 -53.23 28.00 18.06
C ARG A 312 -53.45 26.54 17.68
N GLU A 313 -54.70 26.12 17.76
CA GLU A 313 -55.24 24.85 17.26
C GLU A 313 -55.07 24.73 15.73
N THR A 314 -54.70 23.55 15.23
CA THR A 314 -55.24 22.97 13.98
C THR A 314 -54.80 21.51 13.77
N SER A 315 -55.82 20.67 13.56
CA SER A 315 -55.90 19.44 12.74
C SER A 315 -54.97 18.24 13.00
N HIS A 316 -55.59 17.23 13.61
CA HIS A 316 -55.45 15.78 13.49
C HIS A 316 -54.63 15.20 12.31
N MET A 317 -53.62 14.40 12.66
CA MET A 317 -53.21 13.13 12.04
C MET A 317 -52.51 12.28 13.13
N PRO A 318 -52.67 10.93 13.16
CA PRO A 318 -52.23 10.12 14.29
C PRO A 318 -50.71 9.86 14.24
N SER A 319 -50.02 10.11 15.34
CA SER A 319 -48.61 9.72 15.51
C SER A 319 -48.50 8.23 15.88
N PRO A 320 -47.39 7.55 15.53
CA PRO A 320 -47.02 6.28 16.13
C PRO A 320 -46.21 6.51 17.42
N PHE A 321 -46.56 5.74 18.44
CA PHE A 321 -45.87 5.37 19.70
C PHE A 321 -44.71 6.24 20.24
N PRO A 322 -44.77 6.70 21.50
CA PRO A 322 -43.60 7.19 22.21
C PRO A 322 -42.80 6.02 22.80
N LEU A 323 -41.50 5.97 22.48
CA LEU A 323 -40.50 5.26 23.27
C LEU A 323 -40.21 6.12 24.51
N GLU A 324 -40.85 5.81 25.63
CA GLU A 324 -40.39 6.28 26.93
C GLU A 324 -39.12 5.52 27.31
N ILE A 325 -38.00 6.24 27.30
CA ILE A 325 -36.74 5.81 27.89
C ILE A 325 -36.93 5.82 29.41
N ILE A 326 -37.17 4.64 29.99
CA ILE A 326 -37.15 4.43 31.44
C ILE A 326 -35.69 4.32 31.87
N THR A 327 -35.10 5.42 32.34
CA THR A 327 -33.91 5.39 33.19
C THR A 327 -34.36 5.37 34.64
N HIS A 328 -34.68 4.20 35.17
CA HIS A 328 -34.74 3.94 36.60
C HIS A 328 -34.31 2.49 36.85
N PHE A 329 -33.02 2.31 37.12
CA PHE A 329 -32.50 1.10 37.73
C PHE A 329 -32.52 1.34 39.25
N ASP A 330 -33.53 0.78 39.90
CA ASP A 330 -33.65 0.74 41.35
C ASP A 330 -33.03 -0.58 41.82
N SER A 331 -31.79 -0.52 42.29
CA SER A 331 -31.05 -1.67 42.80
C SER A 331 -31.19 -1.74 44.31
N HIS A 332 -32.19 -2.50 44.77
CA HIS A 332 -32.28 -2.91 46.17
C HIS A 332 -32.62 -4.40 46.29
N LEU A 333 -31.86 -5.05 47.19
CA LEU A 333 -32.06 -6.37 47.81
C LEU A 333 -31.53 -7.59 47.05
N LEU A 334 -30.32 -8.02 47.42
CA LEU A 334 -30.10 -9.22 48.25
C LEU A 334 -28.65 -9.18 48.78
N GLU A 335 -28.51 -8.90 50.08
CA GLU A 335 -27.27 -9.16 50.84
C GLU A 335 -27.06 -10.68 50.97
N PRO A 336 -25.80 -11.12 50.96
CA PRO A 336 -25.37 -12.07 51.98
C PRO A 336 -24.13 -11.60 52.72
N GLU A 337 -24.08 -12.03 53.98
CA GLU A 337 -23.16 -11.65 55.04
C GLU A 337 -21.67 -11.80 54.69
N VAL A 338 -20.96 -10.70 54.98
CA VAL A 338 -19.58 -10.52 55.45
C VAL A 338 -18.76 -11.79 55.74
N LEU A 339 -17.62 -11.90 55.05
CA LEU A 339 -16.36 -12.27 55.70
C LEU A 339 -15.21 -11.42 55.15
N ASP A 340 -14.54 -10.70 56.05
CA ASP A 340 -13.48 -9.73 55.82
C ASP A 340 -12.24 -10.31 55.14
N SER A 341 -11.72 -9.59 54.13
CA SER A 341 -10.27 -9.44 53.96
C SER A 341 -9.92 -8.22 53.10
N HIS A 342 -9.17 -7.31 53.72
CA HIS A 342 -8.50 -6.13 53.16
C HIS A 342 -7.80 -6.38 51.80
N ALA A 343 -8.00 -5.50 50.82
CA ALA A 343 -6.98 -5.08 49.85
C ALA A 343 -7.42 -3.81 49.09
N GLU A 344 -6.44 -2.96 48.84
CA GLU A 344 -6.48 -1.58 48.35
C GLU A 344 -7.22 -1.38 47.01
N GLN A 345 -8.12 -0.39 46.97
CA GLN A 345 -8.60 0.22 45.72
C GLN A 345 -7.89 1.55 45.49
N ALA A 346 -7.00 1.58 44.50
CA ALA A 346 -6.49 2.81 43.91
C ALA A 346 -7.49 3.35 42.89
N ALA A 347 -7.83 4.62 43.03
CA ALA A 347 -8.62 5.38 42.07
C ALA A 347 -7.81 5.64 40.80
N CYS A 348 -8.29 5.17 39.64
CA CYS A 348 -7.78 5.53 38.33
C CYS A 348 -8.73 6.55 37.67
N THR A 349 -8.50 7.84 37.96
CA THR A 349 -8.88 8.93 37.05
C THR A 349 -7.66 9.24 36.19
N GLY A 350 -7.58 8.59 35.02
CA GLY A 350 -6.49 8.75 34.07
C GLY A 350 -6.71 9.96 33.16
N ALA A 351 -5.87 10.98 33.34
CA ALA A 351 -5.71 12.12 32.46
C ALA A 351 -5.12 11.70 31.11
N SER A 352 -5.57 12.38 30.06
CA SER A 352 -4.90 12.45 28.76
C SER A 352 -3.59 13.24 28.92
N GLU A 353 -2.54 12.61 29.43
CA GLU A 353 -1.19 13.15 29.38
C GLU A 353 -0.47 12.63 28.14
N SER A 354 -0.25 13.60 27.25
CA SER A 354 0.65 13.66 26.11
C SER A 354 1.92 12.83 26.23
N VAL A 355 2.25 12.14 25.13
CA VAL A 355 3.53 11.48 24.79
C VAL A 355 4.72 12.48 24.69
N SER A 356 4.60 13.69 25.24
CA SER A 356 5.54 14.80 24.99
C SER A 356 6.51 15.11 26.14
N ALA A 357 6.68 14.22 27.13
CA ALA A 357 7.50 14.49 28.32
C ALA A 357 8.56 13.42 28.61
N CYS A 358 9.27 12.93 27.59
CA CYS A 358 10.59 12.34 27.82
C CYS A 358 11.61 13.48 27.96
N LEU A 359 11.85 13.94 29.19
CA LEU A 359 12.91 14.90 29.50
C LEU A 359 14.25 14.39 28.97
N HIS A 360 14.77 15.10 27.97
CA HIS A 360 16.01 14.79 27.27
C HIS A 360 17.21 14.80 28.22
N ASP A 361 17.84 13.63 28.37
CA ASP A 361 19.24 13.55 28.74
C ASP A 361 20.04 14.05 27.52
N GLY A 362 20.50 15.30 27.60
CA GLY A 362 20.67 16.22 26.47
C GLY A 362 21.79 15.95 25.45
N ASN A 363 22.09 14.70 25.08
CA ASN A 363 23.07 14.42 24.04
C ASN A 363 22.91 13.09 23.25
N LYS A 364 21.90 12.25 23.55
CA LYS A 364 21.69 11.03 22.74
C LYS A 364 20.74 11.32 21.57
N PRO A 365 21.10 10.97 20.32
CA PRO A 365 20.18 11.09 19.20
C PRO A 365 18.97 10.19 19.46
N ILE A 366 17.76 10.71 19.22
CA ILE A 366 16.53 9.92 19.32
C ILE A 366 16.58 8.89 18.19
N GLU A 367 16.54 7.61 18.56
CA GLU A 367 16.51 6.51 17.59
C GLU A 367 15.07 6.17 17.24
N PHE A 368 14.77 6.13 15.94
CA PHE A 368 13.46 5.77 15.41
C PHE A 368 13.55 4.43 14.67
N PHE A 369 12.45 3.67 14.61
CA PHE A 369 12.38 2.39 13.89
C PHE A 369 13.47 1.39 14.29
N THR A 370 13.69 1.20 15.59
CA THR A 370 14.80 0.36 16.09
C THR A 370 14.64 -1.13 15.80
N ASN A 371 13.40 -1.61 15.63
CA ASN A 371 13.08 -3.04 15.45
C ASN A 371 12.61 -3.40 14.02
N LEU A 372 12.75 -2.47 13.06
CA LEU A 372 12.20 -2.62 11.73
C LEU A 372 12.96 -3.68 10.90
N LYS A 373 12.24 -4.69 10.39
CA LYS A 373 12.76 -5.75 9.52
C LYS A 373 12.34 -5.59 8.06
N LYS A 374 11.17 -4.99 7.83
CA LYS A 374 10.60 -4.73 6.50
C LYS A 374 10.27 -3.25 6.34
N LEU A 375 10.77 -2.64 5.26
CA LEU A 375 10.52 -1.24 4.91
C LEU A 375 10.20 -1.13 3.42
N HIS A 376 8.93 -0.91 3.11
CA HIS A 376 8.45 -0.70 1.74
C HIS A 376 7.89 0.71 1.64
N ILE A 377 8.45 1.54 0.76
CA ILE A 377 8.01 2.93 0.62
C ILE A 377 7.84 3.30 -0.86
N VAL A 378 6.72 3.93 -1.17
CA VAL A 378 6.43 4.54 -2.47
C VAL A 378 6.19 6.03 -2.23
N GLY A 379 6.91 6.92 -2.92
CA GLY A 379 6.79 8.34 -2.62
C GLY A 379 7.70 9.25 -3.44
N GLU A 380 7.61 10.54 -3.16
CA GLU A 380 8.52 11.56 -3.70
C GLU A 380 9.89 11.51 -3.00
N ALA A 381 10.91 12.15 -3.58
CA ALA A 381 12.29 12.10 -3.07
C ALA A 381 12.46 12.59 -1.62
N ALA A 382 11.73 13.65 -1.22
CA ALA A 382 11.87 14.26 0.10
C ALA A 382 11.42 13.34 1.27
N PRO A 383 10.18 12.79 1.29
CA PRO A 383 9.76 11.88 2.36
C PRO A 383 10.61 10.61 2.39
N LEU A 384 11.05 10.13 1.23
CA LEU A 384 11.93 8.97 1.14
C LEU A 384 13.28 9.25 1.81
N GLY A 385 13.94 10.37 1.49
CA GLY A 385 15.23 10.73 2.09
C GLY A 385 15.14 10.87 3.61
N ASP A 386 14.11 11.57 4.11
CA ASP A 386 13.92 11.75 5.55
C ASP A 386 13.67 10.40 6.25
N LEU A 387 12.82 9.54 5.70
CA LEU A 387 12.53 8.23 6.29
C LEU A 387 13.77 7.32 6.30
N LEU A 388 14.57 7.31 5.23
CA LEU A 388 15.82 6.54 5.17
C LEU A 388 16.82 6.99 6.24
N LEU A 389 16.90 8.29 6.53
CA LEU A 389 17.76 8.84 7.57
C LEU A 389 17.25 8.54 8.99
N MET A 390 15.94 8.36 9.16
CA MET A 390 15.32 8.09 10.46
C MET A 390 15.43 6.63 10.90
N VAL A 391 15.53 5.67 9.97
CA VAL A 391 15.49 4.25 10.34
C VAL A 391 16.78 3.83 11.03
N SER A 392 16.73 3.62 12.35
CA SER A 392 17.85 3.18 13.18
C SER A 392 18.06 1.66 13.21
N SER A 393 17.12 0.87 12.68
CA SER A 393 17.24 -0.60 12.67
C SER A 393 18.56 -1.09 12.06
N ASN A 394 19.12 -2.13 12.68
CA ASN A 394 20.28 -2.88 12.22
C ASN A 394 19.91 -4.29 11.73
N VAL A 395 18.60 -4.60 11.64
CA VAL A 395 18.08 -5.93 11.28
C VAL A 395 17.12 -5.84 10.09
N LEU A 396 17.30 -4.84 9.22
CA LEU A 396 16.46 -4.68 8.04
C LEU A 396 16.79 -5.77 7.02
N GLU A 397 15.81 -6.61 6.70
CA GLU A 397 15.96 -7.76 5.79
C GLU A 397 15.26 -7.51 4.45
N ASP A 398 14.10 -6.84 4.46
CA ASP A 398 13.30 -6.58 3.27
C ASP A 398 13.14 -5.08 3.05
N PHE A 399 13.64 -4.60 1.91
CA PHE A 399 13.71 -3.19 1.57
C PHE A 399 13.18 -2.93 0.17
N ALA A 400 12.07 -2.22 0.07
CA ALA A 400 11.52 -1.78 -1.20
C ALA A 400 11.38 -0.25 -1.21
N VAL A 401 11.92 0.40 -2.23
CA VAL A 401 11.80 1.84 -2.41
C VAL A 401 11.38 2.15 -3.85
N SER A 402 10.30 2.93 -4.00
CA SER A 402 9.80 3.37 -5.29
C SER A 402 9.72 4.88 -5.34
N LEU A 403 10.60 5.50 -6.12
CA LEU A 403 10.59 6.94 -6.36
C LEU A 403 9.52 7.26 -7.40
N VAL A 404 8.54 8.07 -7.02
CA VAL A 404 7.50 8.61 -7.90
C VAL A 404 7.88 10.04 -8.26
N CYS A 405 8.08 10.30 -9.56
CA CYS A 405 8.26 11.65 -10.04
C CYS A 405 6.89 12.28 -10.29
N ALA A 406 6.57 13.35 -9.57
CA ALA A 406 5.33 14.09 -9.77
C ALA A 406 5.20 14.49 -11.25
N LYS A 407 4.09 14.08 -11.89
CA LYS A 407 3.80 14.53 -13.25
C LYS A 407 3.59 16.04 -13.20
N GLU A 408 4.26 16.77 -14.08
CA GLU A 408 3.89 18.16 -14.28
C GLU A 408 2.44 18.15 -14.76
N THR A 409 1.51 18.60 -13.91
CA THR A 409 0.17 18.91 -14.42
C THR A 409 0.40 20.09 -15.35
N PRO A 410 0.19 19.94 -16.68
CA PRO A 410 0.44 21.03 -17.60
C PRO A 410 -0.40 22.19 -17.10
N LYS A 411 0.26 23.28 -16.71
CA LYS A 411 -0.42 24.50 -16.30
C LYS A 411 -1.25 24.90 -17.51
N GLY A 412 -2.54 24.56 -17.48
CA GLY A 412 -3.48 24.98 -18.50
C GLY A 412 -3.30 26.49 -18.67
N PRO A 413 -3.41 27.02 -19.90
CA PRO A 413 -3.25 28.45 -20.13
C PRO A 413 -4.09 29.17 -19.07
N PRO A 414 -3.49 30.08 -18.28
CA PRO A 414 -4.20 30.76 -17.19
C PRO A 414 -5.50 31.25 -17.78
N PRO A 415 -6.67 30.92 -17.18
CA PRO A 415 -7.97 31.07 -17.82
C PRO A 415 -8.01 32.47 -18.42
N SER A 416 -7.91 32.51 -19.76
CA SER A 416 -7.81 33.75 -20.51
C SER A 416 -8.94 34.61 -20.02
N SER A 417 -8.62 35.85 -19.63
CA SER A 417 -9.53 36.86 -19.11
C SER A 417 -10.67 37.13 -20.09
N LEU A 418 -11.60 36.18 -20.18
CA LEU A 418 -12.84 36.28 -20.91
C LEU A 418 -13.63 37.34 -20.17
N GLN A 419 -13.63 38.53 -20.77
CA GLN A 419 -14.34 39.70 -20.35
C GLN A 419 -15.72 39.30 -19.83
N MET A 420 -15.91 39.57 -18.56
CA MET A 420 -17.13 39.40 -17.80
C MET A 420 -18.23 40.26 -18.43
N ARG A 421 -18.90 39.72 -19.45
CA ARG A 421 -20.15 40.28 -19.98
C ARG A 421 -21.20 40.07 -18.89
N ARG A 422 -21.44 41.11 -18.10
CA ARG A 422 -22.48 41.20 -17.07
C ARG A 422 -23.85 40.92 -17.67
N THR A 423 -24.29 39.66 -17.66
CA THR A 423 -25.72 39.34 -17.77
C THR A 423 -26.25 39.07 -16.37
N LYS A 424 -27.00 40.03 -15.83
CA LYS A 424 -27.77 39.89 -14.59
C LYS A 424 -28.81 38.78 -14.79
N LYS A 425 -28.59 37.59 -14.25
CA LYS A 425 -29.67 36.63 -13.97
C LYS A 425 -29.37 35.91 -12.66
N THR A 426 -30.32 36.06 -11.76
CA THR A 426 -30.46 35.42 -10.45
C THR A 426 -30.39 33.90 -10.58
N SER A 427 -29.43 33.24 -9.93
CA SER A 427 -29.44 31.78 -9.79
C SER A 427 -28.64 31.31 -8.56
N LYS A 428 -29.19 30.26 -7.95
CA LYS A 428 -28.80 29.57 -6.71
C LYS A 428 -27.30 29.41 -6.52
N LYS A 429 -26.86 29.72 -5.30
CA LYS A 429 -25.53 29.48 -4.74
C LYS A 429 -25.33 27.97 -4.57
N VAL A 430 -24.81 27.29 -5.58
CA VAL A 430 -24.31 25.92 -5.49
C VAL A 430 -22.84 26.02 -5.06
N ALA A 431 -22.51 25.39 -3.93
CA ALA A 431 -21.14 25.30 -3.44
C ALA A 431 -20.28 24.58 -4.48
N ARG A 432 -19.22 25.24 -4.98
CA ARG A 432 -18.21 24.57 -5.79
C ARG A 432 -17.34 23.72 -4.87
N PRO A 433 -17.06 22.45 -5.21
CA PRO A 433 -16.11 21.65 -4.44
C PRO A 433 -14.71 22.27 -4.53
N PHE A 434 -14.07 22.42 -3.36
CA PHE A 434 -12.66 22.74 -3.19
C PHE A 434 -11.82 21.59 -3.78
N ASN A 435 -11.19 21.74 -4.95
CA ASN A 435 -10.29 20.69 -5.46
C ASN A 435 -9.18 21.13 -6.44
N ASP A 436 -8.78 22.40 -6.47
CA ASP A 436 -7.71 22.90 -7.37
C ASP A 436 -6.56 23.56 -6.58
N ALA A 437 -5.98 22.85 -5.60
CA ALA A 437 -4.70 23.29 -5.04
C ALA A 437 -3.58 22.93 -6.03
N PRO A 438 -2.73 23.88 -6.49
CA PRO A 438 -1.66 23.57 -7.43
C PRO A 438 -0.71 22.54 -6.82
N PHE A 439 -0.40 21.49 -7.58
CA PHE A 439 0.64 20.51 -7.24
C PHE A 439 2.01 21.15 -7.54
N PHE A 440 2.93 21.12 -6.56
CA PHE A 440 4.31 21.55 -6.76
C PHE A 440 5.01 20.58 -7.72
N THR A 441 5.81 21.12 -8.63
CA THR A 441 6.39 20.38 -9.75
C THR A 441 7.85 20.05 -9.48
N ILE A 442 8.16 18.77 -9.21
CA ILE A 442 9.50 18.28 -8.81
C ILE A 442 10.55 18.43 -9.91
N ALA A 443 10.16 18.45 -11.19
CA ALA A 443 11.09 18.63 -12.30
C ALA A 443 11.86 19.97 -12.23
N SER A 444 11.50 20.87 -11.31
CA SER A 444 12.21 22.11 -11.03
C SER A 444 13.42 21.97 -10.10
N GLN A 445 13.64 20.84 -9.42
CA GLN A 445 14.70 20.69 -8.41
C GLN A 445 15.61 19.48 -8.65
N PRO A 446 16.59 19.57 -9.58
CA PRO A 446 17.55 18.49 -9.84
C PRO A 446 18.30 18.02 -8.58
N GLY A 447 18.50 18.90 -7.59
CA GLY A 447 19.18 18.56 -6.34
C GLY A 447 18.42 17.57 -5.44
N LEU A 448 17.10 17.41 -5.58
CA LEU A 448 16.34 16.46 -4.74
C LEU A 448 16.60 15.01 -5.12
N VAL A 449 16.71 14.72 -6.42
CA VAL A 449 17.00 13.36 -6.90
C VAL A 449 18.44 12.97 -6.52
N GLU A 450 19.40 13.88 -6.70
CA GLU A 450 20.80 13.65 -6.29
C GLU A 450 20.91 13.41 -4.77
N ARG A 451 20.17 14.19 -3.97
CA ARG A 451 20.11 13.99 -2.52
C ARG A 451 19.51 12.62 -2.17
N PHE A 452 18.37 12.26 -2.77
CA PHE A 452 17.77 10.94 -2.55
C PHE A 452 18.72 9.81 -2.93
N LEU A 453 19.44 9.92 -4.05
CA LEU A 453 20.42 8.91 -4.46
C LEU A 453 21.58 8.78 -3.47
N LYS A 454 22.03 9.89 -2.89
CA LYS A 454 23.03 9.89 -1.82
C LYS A 454 22.49 9.21 -0.55
N ASP A 455 21.27 9.54 -0.16
CA ASP A 455 20.61 8.96 1.02
C ASP A 455 20.36 7.45 0.82
N LEU A 456 19.95 7.04 -0.39
CA LEU A 456 19.80 5.64 -0.79
C LEU A 456 21.13 4.88 -0.72
N ALA A 457 22.22 5.47 -1.21
CA ALA A 457 23.55 4.86 -1.12
C ALA A 457 24.01 4.68 0.33
N ALA A 458 23.76 5.69 1.19
CA ALA A 458 24.06 5.59 2.61
C ALA A 458 23.21 4.50 3.30
N ALA A 459 21.92 4.41 2.99
CA ALA A 459 21.00 3.43 3.52
C ALA A 459 21.38 2.00 3.12
N VAL A 460 21.68 1.78 1.84
CA VAL A 460 22.14 0.48 1.32
C VAL A 460 23.46 0.07 1.96
N ALA A 461 24.42 1.00 2.09
CA ALA A 461 25.68 0.71 2.77
C ALA A 461 25.48 0.35 4.25
N LYS A 462 24.52 1.00 4.92
CA LYS A 462 24.18 0.71 6.32
C LYS A 462 23.64 -0.71 6.50
N TRP A 463 22.78 -1.19 5.60
CA TRP A 463 22.09 -2.48 5.75
C TRP A 463 22.64 -3.60 4.86
N ALA A 464 23.75 -3.37 4.15
CA ALA A 464 24.31 -4.31 3.19
C ALA A 464 24.52 -5.73 3.75
N ALA A 465 24.78 -5.87 5.05
CA ALA A 465 25.01 -7.17 5.69
C ALA A 465 23.73 -7.92 6.12
N THR A 466 22.57 -7.26 6.11
CA THR A 466 21.30 -7.83 6.58
C THR A 466 20.22 -7.92 5.52
N LEU A 467 20.33 -7.11 4.45
CA LEU A 467 19.37 -7.10 3.36
C LEU A 467 19.34 -8.46 2.64
N LYS A 468 18.15 -9.06 2.58
CA LYS A 468 17.85 -10.29 1.83
C LYS A 468 17.07 -9.98 0.56
N ASN A 469 16.10 -9.08 0.65
CA ASN A 469 15.22 -8.71 -0.45
C ASN A 469 15.32 -7.21 -0.70
N VAL A 470 15.69 -6.81 -1.92
CA VAL A 470 15.81 -5.40 -2.30
C VAL A 470 15.06 -5.13 -3.59
N VAL A 471 14.17 -4.14 -3.56
CA VAL A 471 13.44 -3.65 -4.74
C VAL A 471 13.64 -2.14 -4.85
N ILE A 472 14.19 -1.68 -5.98
CA ILE A 472 14.41 -0.26 -6.25
C ILE A 472 13.68 0.11 -7.54
N SER A 473 12.63 0.92 -7.43
CA SER A 473 11.79 1.30 -8.56
C SER A 473 11.80 2.80 -8.80
N LEU A 474 11.70 3.19 -10.07
CA LEU A 474 11.50 4.56 -10.52
C LEU A 474 10.26 4.61 -11.40
N SER A 475 9.32 5.48 -11.03
CA SER A 475 8.15 5.80 -11.83
C SER A 475 8.27 7.25 -12.33
N CYS A 476 8.97 7.41 -13.45
CA CYS A 476 9.11 8.68 -14.15
C CYS A 476 8.78 8.50 -15.64
N ASN A 477 8.05 9.44 -16.24
CA ASN A 477 7.64 9.31 -17.65
C ASN A 477 8.69 9.83 -18.64
N ASP A 478 9.53 10.80 -18.24
CA ASP A 478 10.25 11.64 -19.20
C ASP A 478 11.76 11.80 -18.94
N SER A 479 12.27 11.36 -17.78
CA SER A 479 13.70 11.46 -17.47
C SER A 479 14.37 10.10 -17.31
N VAL A 480 15.49 9.94 -18.01
CA VAL A 480 16.42 8.84 -17.80
C VAL A 480 17.24 9.19 -16.56
N VAL A 481 16.86 8.62 -15.41
CA VAL A 481 17.64 8.75 -14.18
C VAL A 481 18.51 7.50 -14.03
N GLU A 482 19.81 7.70 -13.84
CA GLU A 482 20.76 6.62 -13.61
C GLU A 482 20.81 6.25 -12.13
N LEU A 483 20.85 4.95 -11.85
CA LEU A 483 21.11 4.45 -10.52
C LEU A 483 22.63 4.53 -10.26
N PRO A 484 23.10 5.08 -9.11
CA PRO A 484 24.52 5.15 -8.82
C PRO A 484 25.19 3.76 -8.77
N CYS A 485 26.33 3.60 -9.45
CA CYS A 485 27.09 2.34 -9.45
C CYS A 485 27.40 1.83 -8.05
N ALA A 486 27.74 2.72 -7.11
CA ALA A 486 28.06 2.34 -5.74
C ALA A 486 26.90 1.61 -5.04
N VAL A 487 25.65 1.99 -5.31
CA VAL A 487 24.45 1.31 -4.76
C VAL A 487 24.39 -0.12 -5.29
N PHE A 488 24.55 -0.26 -6.61
CA PHE A 488 24.48 -1.55 -7.30
C PHE A 488 25.61 -2.50 -6.89
N GLU A 489 26.85 -2.01 -6.83
CA GLU A 489 28.02 -2.77 -6.39
C GLU A 489 27.88 -3.25 -4.96
N THR A 490 27.48 -2.35 -4.05
CA THR A 490 27.29 -2.68 -2.63
C THR A 490 26.27 -3.80 -2.45
N LEU A 491 25.17 -3.75 -3.19
CA LEU A 491 24.13 -4.79 -3.13
C LEU A 491 24.63 -6.12 -3.71
N LEU A 492 25.26 -6.12 -4.87
CA LEU A 492 25.69 -7.37 -5.50
C LEU A 492 26.80 -8.12 -4.73
N ILE A 493 27.61 -7.39 -3.98
CA ILE A 493 28.67 -7.98 -3.13
C ILE A 493 28.10 -8.49 -1.79
N SER A 494 26.86 -8.12 -1.44
CA SER A 494 26.22 -8.57 -0.20
C SER A 494 26.07 -10.09 -0.16
N GLU A 495 26.52 -10.69 0.94
CA GLU A 495 26.39 -12.13 1.20
C GLU A 495 24.98 -12.51 1.65
N SER A 496 24.21 -11.59 2.23
CA SER A 496 22.84 -11.86 2.69
C SER A 496 21.79 -11.74 1.59
N LEU A 497 22.12 -11.05 0.50
CA LEU A 497 21.16 -10.71 -0.56
C LEU A 497 20.73 -11.95 -1.34
N GLU A 498 19.43 -12.26 -1.31
CA GLU A 498 18.81 -13.36 -2.03
C GLU A 498 18.04 -12.87 -3.27
N GLN A 499 17.41 -11.69 -3.19
CA GLN A 499 16.64 -11.11 -4.27
C GLN A 499 16.98 -9.63 -4.46
N PHE A 500 17.26 -9.26 -5.71
CA PHE A 500 17.48 -7.88 -6.12
C PHE A 500 16.69 -7.54 -7.38
N GLU A 501 15.81 -6.55 -7.28
CA GLU A 501 15.01 -6.04 -8.38
C GLU A 501 15.19 -4.53 -8.57
N ILE A 502 15.37 -4.13 -9.83
CA ILE A 502 15.48 -2.75 -10.27
C ILE A 502 14.46 -2.52 -11.38
N ASN A 503 13.64 -1.47 -11.25
CA ASN A 503 12.60 -1.11 -12.20
C ASN A 503 12.71 0.37 -12.60
N GLY A 504 12.63 0.67 -13.90
CA GLY A 504 12.56 2.04 -14.43
C GLY A 504 13.84 2.88 -14.31
N TRP A 505 14.92 2.34 -13.75
CA TRP A 505 16.21 3.02 -13.67
C TRP A 505 17.10 2.74 -14.89
N SER A 506 17.88 3.73 -15.32
CA SER A 506 18.95 3.49 -16.29
C SER A 506 20.18 2.88 -15.63
N LEU A 507 20.83 1.96 -16.35
CA LEU A 507 22.00 1.19 -15.91
C LEU A 507 23.26 1.48 -16.76
N ALA A 508 23.36 2.64 -17.41
CA ALA A 508 24.44 2.93 -18.37
C ALA A 508 25.85 2.75 -17.81
N THR A 509 26.06 3.27 -16.61
CA THR A 509 27.33 3.22 -15.89
C THR A 509 27.52 1.90 -15.13
N ILE A 510 26.42 1.26 -14.73
CA ILE A 510 26.41 0.02 -13.94
C ILE A 510 27.01 -1.18 -14.68
N LEU A 511 26.99 -1.17 -16.01
CA LEU A 511 27.58 -2.28 -16.76
C LEU A 511 29.11 -2.37 -16.63
N GLU A 512 29.78 -1.28 -16.24
CA GLU A 512 31.21 -1.30 -15.90
C GLU A 512 31.42 -1.99 -14.55
N SER A 513 30.52 -1.79 -13.59
CA SER A 513 30.53 -2.46 -12.28
C SER A 513 30.41 -3.98 -12.36
N VAL A 514 29.75 -4.51 -13.39
CA VAL A 514 29.67 -5.96 -13.62
C VAL A 514 31.07 -6.57 -13.85
N GLU A 515 32.00 -5.80 -14.41
CA GLU A 515 33.39 -6.25 -14.58
C GLU A 515 34.11 -6.33 -13.22
N CYS A 516 33.82 -5.40 -12.30
CA CYS A 516 34.32 -5.46 -10.92
C CYS A 516 33.87 -6.74 -10.20
N LEU A 517 32.63 -7.20 -10.42
CA LEU A 517 32.12 -8.45 -9.81
C LEU A 517 32.95 -9.66 -10.20
N SER A 518 33.47 -9.69 -11.43
CA SER A 518 34.26 -10.82 -11.93
C SER A 518 35.62 -10.95 -11.23
N SER A 519 36.08 -9.91 -10.55
CA SER A 519 37.31 -9.91 -9.75
C SER A 519 37.11 -10.42 -8.33
N GLN A 520 35.86 -10.53 -7.86
CA GLN A 520 35.54 -10.97 -6.51
C GLN A 520 35.20 -12.46 -6.47
N PRO A 521 35.45 -13.14 -5.33
CA PRO A 521 35.05 -14.53 -5.19
C PRO A 521 33.52 -14.66 -5.27
N PRO A 522 32.99 -15.76 -5.83
CA PRO A 522 31.55 -15.99 -5.89
C PRO A 522 31.01 -16.31 -4.48
N SER A 523 30.72 -15.28 -3.69
CA SER A 523 30.14 -15.38 -2.34
C SER A 523 28.66 -15.02 -2.30
N SER A 524 28.08 -14.60 -3.43
CA SER A 524 26.72 -14.09 -3.47
C SER A 524 25.69 -15.22 -3.31
N ASN A 525 24.78 -15.07 -2.35
CA ASN A 525 23.59 -15.91 -2.17
C ASN A 525 22.42 -15.48 -3.09
N LEU A 526 22.68 -14.60 -4.06
CA LEU A 526 21.68 -14.04 -4.94
C LEU A 526 21.03 -15.12 -5.81
N LYS A 527 19.72 -15.35 -5.58
CA LYS A 527 18.86 -16.29 -6.30
C LYS A 527 18.06 -15.59 -7.39
N VAL A 528 17.64 -14.35 -7.18
CA VAL A 528 16.80 -13.61 -8.12
C VAL A 528 17.43 -12.26 -8.44
N LEU A 529 17.78 -12.04 -9.70
CA LEU A 529 18.27 -10.75 -10.20
C LEU A 529 17.33 -10.24 -11.28
N ARG A 530 16.69 -9.11 -11.05
CA ARG A 530 15.74 -8.51 -11.98
C ARG A 530 16.17 -7.12 -12.39
N LEU A 531 16.76 -7.01 -13.56
CA LEU A 531 17.17 -5.75 -14.15
C LEU A 531 16.04 -5.15 -15.01
N PRO A 532 16.09 -3.84 -15.30
CA PRO A 532 15.11 -3.17 -16.15
C PRO A 532 15.15 -3.67 -17.61
N ILE A 533 14.02 -3.61 -18.31
CA ILE A 533 13.82 -4.06 -19.70
C ILE A 533 13.33 -2.93 -20.61
N ASP A 534 12.98 -1.78 -20.04
CA ASP A 534 12.56 -0.60 -20.76
C ASP A 534 13.60 -0.15 -21.80
N ASN A 535 13.15 0.47 -22.89
CA ASN A 535 14.00 0.92 -24.00
C ASN A 535 15.04 1.99 -23.57
N SER A 536 14.83 2.61 -22.40
CA SER A 536 15.78 3.52 -21.75
C SER A 536 16.92 2.81 -21.02
N SER A 537 16.76 1.52 -20.72
CA SER A 537 17.77 0.76 -19.99
C SER A 537 18.97 0.43 -20.87
N SER A 538 20.13 0.39 -20.23
CA SER A 538 21.35 0.01 -20.93
C SER A 538 21.39 -1.48 -21.13
N GLU A 539 21.39 -1.85 -22.40
CA GLU A 539 21.32 -3.24 -22.84
C GLU A 539 22.62 -4.02 -22.51
N ILE A 540 22.46 -5.26 -22.05
CA ILE A 540 23.56 -6.15 -21.64
C ILE A 540 24.03 -6.97 -22.85
N SER A 541 25.34 -7.05 -23.08
CA SER A 541 25.90 -7.95 -24.09
C SER A 541 25.94 -9.40 -23.61
N LEU A 542 25.92 -10.36 -24.52
CA LEU A 542 26.08 -11.79 -24.18
C LEU A 542 27.39 -12.07 -23.41
N SER A 543 28.47 -11.34 -23.69
CA SER A 543 29.72 -11.42 -22.92
C SER A 543 29.53 -11.04 -21.45
N ARG A 544 28.76 -9.97 -21.19
CA ARG A 544 28.46 -9.49 -19.83
C ARG A 544 27.50 -10.42 -19.09
N LEU A 545 26.56 -11.04 -19.81
CA LEU A 545 25.74 -12.12 -19.25
C LEU A 545 26.62 -13.25 -18.70
N GLY A 546 27.71 -13.60 -19.39
CA GLY A 546 28.70 -14.56 -18.90
C GLY A 546 29.54 -14.08 -17.70
N LEU A 547 29.65 -12.77 -17.45
CA LEU A 547 30.24 -12.24 -16.21
C LEU A 547 29.27 -12.37 -15.04
N ILE A 548 27.99 -12.03 -15.26
CA ILE A 548 26.92 -12.18 -14.24
C ILE A 548 26.80 -13.64 -13.80
N ALA A 549 26.78 -14.57 -14.76
CA ALA A 549 26.70 -16.01 -14.48
C ALA A 549 27.86 -16.52 -13.60
N ARG A 550 29.04 -15.91 -13.72
CA ARG A 550 30.23 -16.23 -12.91
C ARG A 550 30.16 -15.62 -11.52
N ALA A 551 29.74 -14.36 -11.43
CA ALA A 551 29.61 -13.66 -10.17
C ALA A 551 28.51 -14.24 -9.28
N CYS A 552 27.42 -14.73 -9.88
CA CYS A 552 26.24 -15.22 -9.18
C CYS A 552 25.96 -16.69 -9.55
N PRO A 553 26.71 -17.67 -9.02
CA PRO A 553 26.51 -19.08 -9.35
C PRO A 553 25.17 -19.63 -8.86
N SER A 554 24.66 -19.10 -7.74
CA SER A 554 23.38 -19.49 -7.10
C SER A 554 22.14 -18.86 -7.74
N LEU A 555 22.32 -18.12 -8.84
CA LEU A 555 21.23 -17.43 -9.51
C LEU A 555 20.24 -18.47 -10.07
N LEU A 556 18.95 -18.31 -9.76
CA LEU A 556 17.85 -19.15 -10.23
C LEU A 556 17.01 -18.44 -11.29
N SER A 557 16.82 -17.13 -11.13
CA SER A 557 16.04 -16.29 -12.04
C SER A 557 16.79 -15.01 -12.39
N LEU A 558 16.87 -14.72 -13.69
CA LEU A 558 17.51 -13.53 -14.23
C LEU A 558 16.55 -12.84 -15.19
N ARG A 559 16.25 -11.56 -14.95
CA ARG A 559 15.55 -10.67 -15.89
C ARG A 559 16.52 -9.59 -16.36
N CYS A 560 16.67 -9.40 -17.68
CA CYS A 560 17.54 -8.36 -18.23
C CYS A 560 17.19 -7.97 -19.67
N SER A 561 17.61 -6.78 -20.09
CA SER A 561 17.61 -6.37 -21.49
C SER A 561 18.91 -6.77 -22.19
N LEU A 562 18.84 -7.40 -23.36
CA LEU A 562 20.01 -7.82 -24.15
C LEU A 562 20.22 -6.95 -25.38
N LYS A 563 21.46 -6.45 -25.51
CA LYS A 563 21.93 -5.65 -26.64
C LYS A 563 22.08 -6.54 -27.86
N HIS A 564 21.95 -5.94 -29.05
CA HIS A 564 22.33 -6.50 -30.34
C HIS A 564 23.04 -7.85 -30.24
N ILE A 565 22.29 -8.93 -30.44
CA ILE A 565 22.77 -10.33 -30.34
C ILE A 565 23.74 -10.71 -31.49
N SER A 566 24.22 -9.72 -32.23
CA SER A 566 25.22 -9.82 -33.29
C SER A 566 26.60 -10.24 -32.79
N ASN A 567 26.91 -10.16 -31.49
CA ASN A 567 28.21 -10.49 -30.89
C ASN A 567 28.09 -11.60 -29.82
N VAL A 568 27.82 -12.82 -30.25
CA VAL A 568 27.93 -14.06 -29.48
C VAL A 568 29.40 -14.36 -29.21
N PRO A 569 29.84 -14.47 -27.94
CA PRO A 569 31.18 -14.88 -27.59
C PRO A 569 31.51 -16.26 -28.17
N SER A 570 32.73 -16.41 -28.70
CA SER A 570 33.19 -17.72 -29.14
C SER A 570 33.50 -18.58 -27.92
N TYR A 571 32.73 -19.64 -27.72
CA TYR A 571 33.07 -20.65 -26.72
C TYR A 571 34.17 -21.54 -27.30
N PRO A 572 35.31 -21.75 -26.60
CA PRO A 572 36.41 -22.54 -27.14
C PRO A 572 35.92 -23.96 -27.46
N ASN A 573 36.03 -24.36 -28.73
CA ASN A 573 35.47 -25.60 -29.27
C ASN A 573 36.08 -26.89 -28.68
N HIS A 574 37.10 -26.80 -27.83
CA HIS A 574 37.96 -27.94 -27.48
C HIS A 574 38.15 -28.19 -25.97
N GLU A 575 37.48 -27.47 -25.09
CA GLU A 575 37.49 -27.79 -23.65
C GLU A 575 36.08 -28.05 -23.10
N PRO A 576 35.43 -29.14 -23.56
CA PRO A 576 34.21 -29.60 -22.94
C PRO A 576 34.53 -30.10 -21.52
N ALA A 577 33.88 -29.52 -20.52
CA ALA A 577 33.65 -30.10 -19.19
C ALA A 577 34.82 -30.17 -18.18
N LYS A 578 36.01 -29.62 -18.42
CA LYS A 578 37.00 -29.45 -17.32
C LYS A 578 36.76 -28.19 -16.50
N ASP A 579 36.20 -27.15 -17.12
CA ASP A 579 35.67 -26.00 -16.42
C ASP A 579 34.26 -26.32 -15.89
N ASN A 580 34.18 -27.17 -14.86
CA ASN A 580 33.04 -27.24 -13.93
C ASN A 580 32.77 -25.88 -13.23
N LEU A 581 33.46 -24.81 -13.65
CA LEU A 581 33.46 -23.48 -13.07
C LEU A 581 32.14 -22.73 -13.23
N LEU A 582 31.25 -23.18 -14.14
CA LEU A 582 29.92 -22.59 -14.30
C LEU A 582 28.85 -23.60 -13.91
N ALA A 583 28.91 -24.08 -12.67
CA ALA A 583 27.80 -24.75 -12.01
C ALA A 583 26.65 -23.75 -11.71
N ASN A 584 26.29 -22.93 -12.68
CA ASN A 584 25.27 -21.91 -12.52
C ASN A 584 23.88 -22.59 -12.45
N SER A 585 23.08 -22.18 -11.46
CA SER A 585 21.76 -22.76 -11.19
C SER A 585 20.61 -22.10 -11.95
N LEU A 586 20.87 -21.24 -12.94
CA LEU A 586 19.82 -20.44 -13.58
C LEU A 586 18.80 -21.36 -14.26
N GLN A 587 17.54 -21.20 -13.87
CA GLN A 587 16.39 -21.94 -14.39
C GLN A 587 15.51 -21.05 -15.27
N ILE A 588 15.39 -19.76 -14.95
CA ILE A 588 14.52 -18.82 -15.65
C ILE A 588 15.33 -17.64 -16.17
N LEU A 589 15.28 -17.41 -17.48
CA LEU A 589 15.88 -16.25 -18.13
C LEU A 589 14.78 -15.42 -18.81
N SER A 590 14.50 -14.25 -18.26
CA SER A 590 13.51 -13.31 -18.80
C SER A 590 14.21 -12.20 -19.57
N ILE A 591 13.93 -12.10 -20.87
CA ILE A 591 14.73 -11.29 -21.80
C ILE A 591 13.88 -10.17 -22.41
N GLY A 592 14.41 -8.95 -22.28
CA GLY A 592 14.08 -7.83 -23.14
C GLY A 592 15.01 -7.78 -24.33
N ASN A 593 14.49 -7.66 -25.55
CA ASN A 593 15.32 -7.43 -26.74
C ASN A 593 14.44 -6.77 -27.81
N PRO A 594 14.60 -5.47 -28.09
CA PRO A 594 13.69 -4.76 -29.00
C PRO A 594 13.98 -5.05 -30.48
N SER A 595 15.20 -5.51 -30.84
CA SER A 595 15.64 -5.64 -32.24
C SER A 595 16.06 -7.07 -32.61
N PRO A 596 15.28 -7.78 -33.45
CA PRO A 596 15.56 -9.18 -33.77
C PRO A 596 16.75 -9.24 -34.71
N HIS A 597 17.55 -10.31 -34.60
CA HIS A 597 18.66 -10.50 -35.53
C HIS A 597 18.17 -11.12 -36.84
N PRO A 598 18.58 -10.60 -38.02
CA PRO A 598 18.09 -11.09 -39.31
C PRO A 598 18.62 -12.49 -39.66
N ASP A 599 19.81 -12.84 -39.19
CA ASP A 599 20.43 -14.15 -39.45
C ASP A 599 19.96 -15.20 -38.43
N ARG A 600 19.36 -16.29 -38.95
CA ARG A 600 18.88 -17.44 -38.18
C ARG A 600 20.00 -18.33 -37.65
N GLU A 601 21.14 -18.39 -38.32
CA GLU A 601 22.30 -19.14 -37.82
C GLU A 601 22.80 -18.54 -36.51
N ARG A 602 22.61 -17.22 -36.33
CA ARG A 602 22.90 -16.56 -35.06
C ARG A 602 22.10 -17.11 -33.89
N SER A 603 20.83 -17.46 -34.08
CA SER A 603 20.00 -18.07 -33.03
C SER A 603 20.58 -19.41 -32.55
N LEU A 604 21.17 -20.22 -33.44
CA LEU A 604 21.86 -21.46 -33.07
C LEU A 604 23.10 -21.18 -32.21
N LEU A 605 23.89 -20.17 -32.58
CA LEU A 605 25.07 -19.77 -31.80
C LEU A 605 24.70 -19.26 -30.41
N ILE A 606 23.63 -18.48 -30.31
CA ILE A 606 23.10 -17.99 -29.03
C ILE A 606 22.61 -19.16 -28.18
N ALA A 607 21.81 -20.06 -28.74
CA ALA A 607 21.31 -21.25 -28.04
C ALA A 607 22.47 -22.09 -27.49
N ARG A 608 23.51 -22.34 -28.30
CA ARG A 608 24.72 -23.06 -27.86
C ARG A 608 25.45 -22.32 -26.74
N TYR A 609 25.61 -21.01 -26.87
CA TYR A 609 26.26 -20.18 -25.85
C TYR A 609 25.48 -20.22 -24.52
N LEU A 610 24.17 -20.02 -24.56
CA LEU A 610 23.31 -20.04 -23.38
C LEU A 610 23.24 -21.42 -22.73
N ASN A 611 23.17 -22.51 -23.51
CA ASN A 611 23.19 -23.86 -22.94
C ASN A 611 24.52 -24.18 -22.25
N ALA A 612 25.64 -23.68 -22.79
CA ALA A 612 26.95 -23.82 -22.15
C ALA A 612 27.06 -22.97 -20.87
N LEU A 613 26.46 -21.77 -20.87
CA LEU A 613 26.49 -20.87 -19.73
C LEU A 613 25.54 -21.28 -18.60
N PHE A 614 24.36 -21.79 -18.97
CA PHE A 614 23.25 -22.14 -18.08
C PHE A 614 22.73 -23.54 -18.40
N PRO A 615 23.44 -24.61 -17.98
CA PRO A 615 23.06 -25.98 -18.28
C PRO A 615 21.71 -26.38 -17.66
N LYS A 616 21.22 -25.64 -16.65
CA LYS A 616 19.94 -25.85 -15.96
C LYS A 616 18.80 -24.92 -16.40
N LEU A 617 19.01 -24.06 -17.41
CA LEU A 617 17.99 -23.12 -17.91
C LEU A 617 16.73 -23.81 -18.44
N GLU A 618 15.63 -23.83 -17.69
CA GLU A 618 14.39 -24.51 -18.05
C GLU A 618 13.50 -23.65 -18.96
N LYS A 619 13.42 -22.34 -18.69
CA LYS A 619 12.46 -21.45 -19.33
C LYS A 619 13.12 -20.15 -19.77
N ILE A 620 12.90 -19.79 -21.03
CA ILE A 620 13.13 -18.43 -21.54
C ILE A 620 11.78 -17.70 -21.59
N GLN A 621 11.71 -16.56 -20.94
CA GLN A 621 10.54 -15.67 -20.94
C GLN A 621 10.87 -14.42 -21.75
N THR A 622 9.87 -13.88 -22.45
CA THR A 622 9.99 -12.61 -23.16
C THR A 622 8.90 -11.66 -22.75
N HIS A 623 9.17 -10.38 -22.93
CA HIS A 623 8.21 -9.32 -22.65
C HIS A 623 7.54 -8.85 -23.94
N THR A 624 6.41 -8.16 -23.79
CA THR A 624 5.78 -7.44 -24.90
C THR A 624 6.83 -6.57 -25.60
N SER A 625 6.76 -6.49 -26.93
CA SER A 625 7.74 -5.81 -27.80
C SER A 625 9.19 -6.33 -27.76
N SER A 626 9.45 -7.54 -27.25
CA SER A 626 10.82 -8.07 -27.08
C SER A 626 11.17 -9.28 -27.96
N ASN A 627 10.75 -9.30 -29.23
CA ASN A 627 11.09 -10.37 -30.19
C ASN A 627 10.79 -11.80 -29.70
N GLU A 628 9.61 -11.98 -29.11
CA GLU A 628 9.13 -13.23 -28.53
C GLU A 628 9.35 -14.46 -29.43
N THR A 629 9.08 -14.35 -30.73
CA THR A 629 9.24 -15.46 -31.67
C THR A 629 10.70 -15.93 -31.83
N GLN A 630 11.67 -15.02 -31.87
CA GLN A 630 13.08 -15.40 -32.00
C GLN A 630 13.59 -16.07 -30.71
N TRP A 631 13.18 -15.57 -29.55
CA TRP A 631 13.60 -16.13 -28.26
C TRP A 631 12.90 -17.44 -27.92
N ALA A 632 11.63 -17.61 -28.32
CA ALA A 632 10.95 -18.90 -28.26
C ALA A 632 11.71 -19.95 -29.07
N TYR A 633 12.10 -19.62 -30.31
CA TYR A 633 12.91 -20.51 -31.15
C TYR A 633 14.28 -20.84 -30.53
N ILE A 634 14.96 -19.86 -29.92
CA ILE A 634 16.20 -20.11 -29.17
C ILE A 634 15.96 -21.07 -27.99
N GLY A 635 14.85 -20.89 -27.27
CA GLY A 635 14.44 -21.78 -26.18
C GLY A 635 14.24 -23.22 -26.66
N ASP A 636 13.51 -23.40 -27.77
CA ASP A 636 13.28 -24.73 -28.37
C ASP A 636 14.58 -25.41 -28.77
N LEU A 637 15.54 -24.67 -29.33
CA LEU A 637 16.86 -25.20 -29.69
C LEU A 637 17.66 -25.68 -28.47
N ILE A 638 17.57 -24.97 -27.34
CA ILE A 638 18.22 -25.39 -26.09
C ILE A 638 17.59 -26.69 -25.57
N GLN A 639 16.24 -26.76 -25.56
CA GLN A 639 15.52 -27.95 -25.10
C GLN A 639 15.78 -29.18 -25.99
N LEU A 640 15.85 -28.98 -27.30
CA LEU A 640 16.20 -30.03 -28.25
C LEU A 640 17.61 -30.57 -27.97
N HIS A 641 18.60 -29.68 -27.83
CA HIS A 641 19.98 -30.08 -27.55
C HIS A 641 20.08 -30.89 -26.24
N ARG A 642 19.37 -30.48 -25.19
CA ARG A 642 19.36 -31.21 -23.91
C ARG A 642 18.72 -32.58 -24.02
N SER A 643 17.60 -32.68 -24.72
CA SER A 643 16.93 -33.96 -24.96
C SER A 643 17.87 -34.93 -25.66
N MET A 644 18.63 -34.45 -26.65
CA MET A 644 19.65 -35.26 -27.32
C MET A 644 20.78 -35.71 -26.38
N CYS A 645 21.29 -34.80 -25.53
CA CYS A 645 22.32 -35.16 -24.54
C CYS A 645 21.83 -36.19 -23.52
N LEU A 646 20.57 -36.10 -23.07
CA LEU A 646 19.95 -37.06 -22.17
C LEU A 646 19.79 -38.43 -22.84
N ASP A 647 19.34 -38.46 -24.10
CA ASP A 647 19.26 -39.69 -24.89
C ASP A 647 20.62 -40.34 -25.11
N ASP A 648 21.66 -39.54 -25.38
CA ASP A 648 23.04 -40.02 -25.53
C ASP A 648 23.60 -40.58 -24.22
N ALA A 649 23.35 -39.91 -23.09
CA ALA A 649 23.73 -40.42 -21.78
C ALA A 649 22.99 -41.71 -21.42
N ALA A 650 21.70 -41.81 -21.75
CA ALA A 650 20.91 -43.02 -21.59
C ALA A 650 21.44 -44.17 -22.46
N ARG A 651 21.82 -43.89 -23.72
CA ARG A 651 22.48 -44.87 -24.59
C ARG A 651 23.83 -45.32 -24.06
N ALA A 652 24.64 -44.40 -23.53
CA ALA A 652 25.97 -44.70 -23.00
C ALA A 652 25.92 -45.55 -21.71
N THR A 653 24.87 -45.41 -20.90
CA THR A 653 24.66 -46.22 -19.68
C THR A 653 24.06 -47.60 -19.95
N ALA A 654 23.50 -47.81 -21.16
CA ALA A 654 22.94 -49.09 -21.58
C ALA A 654 23.97 -50.05 -22.21
N VAL A 655 25.17 -49.55 -22.55
CA VAL A 655 26.32 -50.32 -23.09
C VAL A 655 27.25 -50.69 -21.96
#